data_AF-A0A4Q5VE62-F1
#
_entry.id   AF-A0A4Q5VE62-F1
#
_cell.length_a   1.000
_cell.length_b   1.000
_cell.length_c   1.000
_cell.angle_alpha   90.00
_cell.angle_beta   90.00
_cell.angle_gamma   90.00
#
_symmetry.space_group_name_H-M   'P 1'
#
loop_
_entity.id
_entity.type
_entity.pdbx_description
1 polymer ?
#
loop_
_entity_poly.entity_id
_entity_poly.type
_entity_poly.pdbx_seq_one_letter_code
_entity_poly.pdbx_strand_id
1 'polypeptide(L)'
;METKLGMKAQEKVLQVITVKAPPAVYLFASLLCLLAIFVIFVWHYPLVFKTHRAAITLTAYNTAICLGFSGLGLFTLIYKKLWLTRIFAVFIAILSGLNLVELFSQHYFNVNFWFLKNSYAAGSVGLMSPTTAICLILMSLSLFLLSWPRNAFIIPIVFLNIAALTIALIAILGHGAGIVPAFVWLGIKMAIQTALAICLFSLATLILLGRVAVEAFNELNFFNRIVVGFGFMSTLVIAIGSIAFMQIHTVSAITHKLYESPTQINNASFRIKSEINLINRHLKNFAIQPELFKNQNISEELDRAEFNIHQDLAFIQKIDPKLAAEVDELSRGFILWKQYVLESCEILANNDVNTFSARTIHNGQEQLQAFESVLDRIGFQAQKQTTELNNSIQITENDAKKLVVVIVIGFLIIGATVASLITRSLTNQLQKIKDAMLALANENLTDTIPFLDHPKEIGDMARALNVFRENVSARRELETRLQQVIESMPNGIIMVNNLGMIEIVNAQAEKIFGYERNELIGNPIEKLIPQNIAKTHPSYRANFFQNPSPRVMGAGRELFGLHRNGSEIPIEIGLAPVDSKDGMKVLASVVDITERRNSTLALNESRERLELTTRINQIGVWEYIVDEGRLIWNNAMFEIYGLDRGSFNNTYVAWRQCVHPDDIKAVEKSFNESIAALTPFSSKFRIIQPDGTIKHVNVKAKVDRQAGNQQLRMLGTNIDVTREEMALARIHTLEALRSAIVEFSDDAIISKTPTGIITSWNLGAKNMFGYSAEEAIGKPITELLFPPHLAYEENMLLEKVNAGVEIKHFETLRKCKNGELINVSITLSPIKDPLGNIVGISAIKRDISAAIRAADMLSSRKFELEKINDELQKSNKELETFAYVASHDLKSPLRGIAQLSTWIEEDLASGETEAVRGHADLLRNRIKRMEKLLDDLLLFYRAGKTEGELTRVDMNFMVSEIFEIQNNKPGLRLRINNTLPTLDTFNTPLELVIRNFFSNAIKHHDHEEGLIQVSSRPIDDQFVEISVCDDGPGIPEKFHQRVFGMFQTLKPRDELEGSGMGLALIKKIVEGYGGKVILESEGRGTCFHFSWPLRIGKRQEND
;
A
#
# COMPACT_ATOMS: atom_id res chain seq x y z
N MET A 1 -5.12 35.77 -8.12
CA MET A 1 -5.93 35.54 -6.90
C MET A 1 -5.32 34.44 -6.02
N GLU A 2 -4.66 33.43 -6.60
CA GLU A 2 -3.96 32.33 -5.89
C GLU A 2 -2.81 32.78 -4.96
N THR A 3 -2.08 33.84 -5.31
CA THR A 3 -1.02 34.41 -4.45
C THR A 3 -1.54 35.07 -3.16
N LYS A 4 -2.80 35.55 -3.15
CA LYS A 4 -3.44 36.10 -1.95
C LYS A 4 -4.06 35.02 -1.04
N LEU A 5 -4.46 33.87 -1.59
CA LEU A 5 -4.93 32.73 -0.80
C LEU A 5 -3.78 32.00 -0.10
N GLY A 6 -2.61 31.87 -0.75
CA GLY A 6 -1.42 31.27 -0.14
C GLY A 6 -0.88 32.05 1.06
N MET A 7 -0.92 33.39 1.02
CA MET A 7 -0.50 34.23 2.15
C MET A 7 -1.46 34.14 3.37
N LYS A 8 -2.78 34.09 3.15
CA LYS A 8 -3.76 33.95 4.23
C LYS A 8 -3.66 32.61 4.98
N ALA A 9 -3.26 31.53 4.29
CA ALA A 9 -3.06 30.23 4.91
C ALA A 9 -1.78 30.16 5.78
N GLN A 10 -0.69 30.83 5.36
CA GLN A 10 0.53 30.95 6.17
C GLN A 10 0.34 31.82 7.42
N GLU A 11 -0.47 32.87 7.35
CA GLU A 11 -0.81 33.71 8.50
C GLU A 11 -1.62 32.96 9.56
N LYS A 12 -2.52 32.04 9.18
CA LYS A 12 -3.36 31.27 10.13
C LYS A 12 -2.55 30.35 11.06
N VAL A 13 -1.58 29.59 10.53
CA VAL A 13 -0.73 28.68 11.34
C VAL A 13 0.11 29.46 12.33
N LEU A 14 0.71 30.56 11.85
CA LEU A 14 1.50 31.43 12.70
C LEU A 14 0.61 32.15 13.72
N GLN A 15 -0.63 32.53 13.38
CA GLN A 15 -1.59 33.13 14.33
C GLN A 15 -1.98 32.16 15.45
N VAL A 16 -2.27 30.89 15.18
CA VAL A 16 -2.69 29.94 16.24
C VAL A 16 -1.55 29.59 17.20
N ILE A 17 -0.31 29.51 16.73
CA ILE A 17 0.88 29.36 17.58
C ILE A 17 1.08 30.62 18.48
N THR A 18 0.52 31.78 18.10
CA THR A 18 0.93 33.09 18.64
C THR A 18 -0.10 33.84 19.49
N VAL A 19 -1.36 33.42 19.57
CA VAL A 19 -2.39 34.18 20.33
C VAL A 19 -2.34 33.94 21.85
N LYS A 20 -1.78 32.81 22.32
CA LYS A 20 -1.24 32.56 23.68
C LYS A 20 -0.88 31.08 23.79
N ALA A 21 0.40 30.73 23.84
CA ALA A 21 0.79 29.35 24.14
C ALA A 21 0.20 28.95 25.52
N PRO A 22 -0.33 27.73 25.69
CA PRO A 22 -0.86 27.28 26.97
C PRO A 22 0.22 27.35 28.07
N PRO A 23 -0.12 27.68 29.33
CA PRO A 23 0.85 27.76 30.43
C PRO A 23 1.64 26.46 30.63
N ALA A 24 1.05 25.31 30.30
CA ALA A 24 1.73 24.01 30.31
C ALA A 24 2.96 23.97 29.37
N VAL A 25 2.91 24.62 28.20
CA VAL A 25 4.03 24.62 27.25
C VAL A 25 5.23 25.40 27.82
N TYR A 26 4.98 26.53 28.49
CA TYR A 26 6.03 27.29 29.19
C TYR A 26 6.65 26.49 30.33
N LEU A 27 5.82 25.78 31.10
CA LEU A 27 6.27 24.92 32.19
C LEU A 27 7.18 23.80 31.66
N PHE A 28 6.77 23.11 30.59
CA PHE A 28 7.55 22.02 30.00
C PHE A 28 8.86 22.52 29.38
N ALA A 29 8.85 23.66 28.68
CA ALA A 29 10.08 24.28 28.17
C ALA A 29 11.05 24.66 29.30
N SER A 30 10.52 25.20 30.41
CA SER A 30 11.32 25.54 31.60
C SER A 30 11.93 24.30 32.26
N LEU A 31 11.15 23.23 32.42
CA LEU A 31 11.61 21.96 32.99
C LEU A 31 12.72 21.33 32.15
N LEU A 32 12.64 21.40 30.82
CA LEU A 32 13.70 20.92 29.91
C LEU A 32 15.02 21.67 30.12
N CYS A 33 14.96 23.00 30.19
CA CYS A 33 16.15 23.83 30.43
C CYS A 33 16.73 23.57 31.83
N LEU A 34 15.90 23.47 32.86
CA LEU A 34 16.33 23.19 34.23
C LEU A 34 16.99 21.81 34.34
N LEU A 35 16.39 20.78 33.73
CA LEU A 35 16.97 19.44 33.70
C LEU A 35 18.34 19.44 33.01
N ALA A 36 18.46 20.11 31.86
CA ALA A 36 19.72 20.23 31.13
C ALA A 36 20.82 20.91 31.97
N ILE A 37 20.50 22.05 32.59
CA ILE A 37 21.42 22.78 33.48
C ILE A 37 21.83 21.90 34.66
N PHE A 38 20.88 21.21 35.29
CA PHE A 38 21.16 20.33 36.42
C PHE A 38 22.11 19.18 36.05
N VAL A 39 21.87 18.49 34.92
CA VAL A 39 22.75 17.41 34.45
C VAL A 39 24.15 17.95 34.12
N ILE A 40 24.26 19.08 33.42
CA ILE A 40 25.53 19.72 33.08
C ILE A 40 26.31 20.13 34.34
N PHE A 41 25.60 20.64 35.36
CA PHE A 41 26.18 21.03 36.64
C PHE A 41 26.74 19.82 37.40
N VAL A 42 26.01 18.70 37.43
CA VAL A 42 26.48 17.45 38.05
C VAL A 42 27.73 16.91 37.36
N TRP A 43 27.85 17.08 36.04
CA TRP A 43 29.07 16.74 35.28
C TRP A 43 30.28 17.61 35.65
N HIS A 44 30.09 18.90 35.94
CA HIS A 44 31.17 19.83 36.31
C HIS A 44 31.57 19.78 37.78
N TYR A 45 30.66 19.38 38.67
CA TYR A 45 30.89 19.33 40.11
C TYR A 45 30.73 17.91 40.69
N PRO A 46 31.55 16.93 40.24
CA PRO A 46 31.38 15.52 40.60
C PRO A 46 31.58 15.24 42.09
N LEU A 47 32.33 16.09 42.81
CA LEU A 47 32.58 15.97 44.25
C LEU A 47 31.37 16.33 45.11
N VAL A 48 30.49 17.21 44.61
CA VAL A 48 29.28 17.67 45.33
C VAL A 48 28.20 16.60 45.36
N PHE A 49 28.14 15.73 44.34
CA PHE A 49 27.08 14.73 44.16
C PHE A 49 27.54 13.28 44.33
N LYS A 50 28.60 13.02 45.12
CA LYS A 50 29.24 11.70 45.25
C LYS A 50 28.25 10.51 45.39
N THR A 51 27.19 10.68 46.17
CA THR A 51 26.18 9.64 46.49
C THR A 51 25.18 9.38 45.36
N HIS A 52 24.88 10.37 44.54
CA HIS A 52 23.85 10.30 43.48
C HIS A 52 24.41 10.43 42.07
N ARG A 53 25.73 10.61 41.94
CA ARG A 53 26.44 10.81 40.68
C ARG A 53 26.10 9.73 39.67
N ALA A 54 26.24 8.45 40.04
CA ALA A 54 26.01 7.32 39.13
C ALA A 54 24.57 7.28 38.56
N ALA A 55 23.57 7.71 39.34
CA ALA A 55 22.18 7.76 38.91
C ALA A 55 21.89 8.94 37.96
N ILE A 56 22.59 10.06 38.14
CA ILE A 56 22.35 11.31 37.40
C ILE A 56 23.22 11.38 36.13
N THR A 57 24.45 10.86 36.15
CA THR A 57 25.35 10.81 34.99
C THR A 57 25.00 9.70 33.99
N LEU A 58 23.89 8.97 34.21
CA LEU A 58 23.26 8.11 33.19
C LEU A 58 22.85 8.91 31.95
N THR A 59 22.49 10.18 32.12
CA THR A 59 22.26 11.08 30.98
C THR A 59 23.61 11.63 30.49
N ALA A 60 23.96 11.30 29.24
CA ALA A 60 25.18 11.77 28.60
C ALA A 60 25.23 13.31 28.53
N TYR A 61 26.43 13.88 28.59
CA TYR A 61 26.62 15.33 28.54
C TYR A 61 26.01 15.96 27.27
N ASN A 62 26.27 15.36 26.11
CA ASN A 62 25.69 15.77 24.83
C ASN A 62 24.17 15.68 24.79
N THR A 63 23.60 14.65 25.43
CA THR A 63 22.14 14.52 25.57
C THR A 63 21.57 15.69 26.35
N ALA A 64 22.21 16.09 27.45
CA ALA A 64 21.78 17.23 28.24
C ALA A 64 21.81 18.54 27.43
N ILE A 65 22.86 18.76 26.63
CA ILE A 65 22.94 19.90 25.71
C ILE A 65 21.76 19.90 24.72
N CYS A 66 21.49 18.76 24.06
CA CYS A 66 20.39 18.66 23.10
C CYS A 66 19.01 18.92 23.75
N LEU A 67 18.79 18.42 24.98
CA LEU A 67 17.56 18.69 25.74
C LEU A 67 17.42 20.17 26.10
N GLY A 68 18.51 20.83 26.50
CA GLY A 68 18.54 22.26 26.77
C GLY A 68 18.21 23.10 25.54
N PHE A 69 18.82 22.77 24.40
CA PHE A 69 18.48 23.41 23.12
C PHE A 69 17.06 23.10 22.64
N SER A 70 16.49 21.95 23.01
CA SER A 70 15.09 21.63 22.71
C SER A 70 14.14 22.54 23.52
N GLY A 71 14.46 22.79 24.79
CA GLY A 71 13.72 23.75 25.64
C GLY A 71 13.85 25.21 25.14
N LEU A 72 15.07 25.65 24.80
CA LEU A 72 15.30 26.96 24.19
C LEU A 72 14.63 27.10 22.80
N GLY A 73 14.59 26.00 22.04
CA GLY A 73 13.86 25.89 20.78
C GLY A 73 12.36 26.17 20.96
N LEU A 74 11.73 25.57 21.98
CA LEU A 74 10.33 25.86 22.32
C LEU A 74 10.13 27.32 22.75
N PHE A 75 11.01 27.89 23.57
CA PHE A 75 10.92 29.30 23.97
C PHE A 75 11.03 30.24 22.77
N THR A 76 12.03 30.05 21.92
CA THR A 76 12.23 30.89 20.73
C THR A 76 11.08 30.79 19.76
N LEU A 77 10.47 29.60 19.63
CA LEU A 77 9.26 29.39 18.85
C LEU A 77 8.09 30.21 19.41
N ILE A 78 7.87 30.17 20.73
CA ILE A 78 6.82 30.95 21.42
C ILE A 78 7.05 32.46 21.25
N TYR A 79 8.30 32.93 21.34
CA TYR A 79 8.68 34.35 21.22
C TYR A 79 8.92 34.82 19.76
N LYS A 80 8.49 34.05 18.76
CA LYS A 80 8.59 34.39 17.32
C LYS A 80 10.02 34.58 16.79
N LYS A 81 11.02 33.99 17.43
CA LYS A 81 12.43 34.00 16.96
C LYS A 81 12.72 32.75 16.12
N LEU A 82 11.99 32.59 15.00
CA LEU A 82 12.02 31.39 14.15
C LEU A 82 13.41 31.04 13.63
N TRP A 83 14.24 32.04 13.32
CA TRP A 83 15.63 31.82 12.92
C TRP A 83 16.46 31.14 14.03
N LEU A 84 16.25 31.54 15.30
CA LEU A 84 16.95 30.95 16.44
C LEU A 84 16.46 29.53 16.71
N THR A 85 15.16 29.26 16.52
CA THR A 85 14.58 27.90 16.56
C THR A 85 15.24 26.98 15.54
N ARG A 86 15.51 27.47 14.31
CA ARG A 86 16.21 26.70 13.28
C ARG A 86 17.64 26.37 13.67
N ILE A 87 18.37 27.32 14.24
CA ILE A 87 19.74 27.10 14.69
C ILE A 87 19.78 26.00 15.74
N PHE A 88 18.91 26.08 16.75
CA PHE A 88 18.84 25.05 17.79
C PHE A 88 18.45 23.69 17.23
N ALA A 89 17.48 23.63 16.30
CA ALA A 89 17.11 22.39 15.62
C ALA A 89 18.30 21.78 14.87
N VAL A 90 19.00 22.55 14.03
CA VAL A 90 20.17 22.10 13.27
C VAL A 90 21.28 21.62 14.19
N PHE A 91 21.55 22.35 15.28
CA PHE A 91 22.55 21.94 16.26
C PHE A 91 22.22 20.58 16.89
N ILE A 92 20.96 20.37 17.30
CA ILE A 92 20.50 19.08 17.84
C ILE A 92 20.68 17.97 16.79
N ALA A 93 20.32 18.21 15.53
CA ALA A 93 20.44 17.23 14.45
C ALA A 93 21.90 16.84 14.18
N ILE A 94 22.82 17.81 14.15
CA ILE A 94 24.24 17.54 13.94
C ILE A 94 24.79 16.71 15.09
N LEU A 95 24.54 17.12 16.35
CA LEU A 95 25.10 16.43 17.51
C LEU A 95 24.58 14.99 17.66
N SER A 96 23.27 14.80 17.46
CA SER A 96 22.64 13.47 17.53
C SER A 96 22.97 12.59 16.32
N GLY A 97 23.03 13.18 15.12
CA GLY A 97 23.40 12.49 13.89
C GLY A 97 24.85 12.01 13.89
N LEU A 98 25.80 12.85 14.31
CA LEU A 98 27.21 12.46 14.44
C LEU A 98 27.40 11.34 15.47
N ASN A 99 26.70 11.40 16.61
CA ASN A 99 26.71 10.31 17.60
C ASN A 99 26.17 9.01 17.00
N LEU A 100 25.10 9.08 16.20
CA LEU A 100 24.54 7.91 15.53
C LEU A 100 25.53 7.31 14.51
N VAL A 101 26.17 8.15 13.69
CA VAL A 101 27.21 7.72 12.73
C VAL A 101 28.40 7.09 13.45
N GLU A 102 28.87 7.68 14.55
CA GLU A 102 29.94 7.12 15.38
C GLU A 102 29.60 5.72 15.91
N LEU A 103 28.36 5.52 16.38
CA LEU A 103 27.87 4.22 16.87
C LEU A 103 27.81 3.13 15.77
N PHE A 104 27.49 3.48 14.53
CA PHE A 104 27.33 2.51 13.43
C PHE A 104 28.57 2.28 12.58
N SER A 105 29.45 3.26 12.43
CA SER A 105 30.59 3.21 11.50
C SER A 105 31.87 2.61 12.10
N GLN A 106 31.89 2.31 13.41
CA GLN A 106 33.09 1.99 14.18
C GLN A 106 34.22 3.05 14.07
N HIS A 107 33.92 4.24 13.55
CA HIS A 107 34.85 5.37 13.46
C HIS A 107 34.72 6.24 14.71
N TYR A 108 35.83 6.42 15.44
CA TYR A 108 35.86 7.14 16.71
C TYR A 108 36.01 8.66 16.50
N PHE A 109 34.88 9.38 16.47
CA PHE A 109 34.83 10.84 16.42
C PHE A 109 34.93 11.49 17.82
N ASN A 110 34.78 10.69 18.89
CA ASN A 110 34.75 11.11 20.28
C ASN A 110 33.69 12.20 20.57
N VAL A 111 32.55 12.14 19.88
CA VAL A 111 31.52 13.20 19.93
C VAL A 111 31.05 13.43 21.37
N ASN A 112 30.87 12.36 22.16
CA ASN A 112 30.47 12.43 23.58
C ASN A 112 31.44 13.21 24.49
N PHE A 113 32.67 13.47 24.04
CA PHE A 113 33.72 14.11 24.84
C PHE A 113 34.08 15.53 24.40
N TRP A 114 33.52 16.03 23.29
CA TRP A 114 33.89 17.35 22.73
C TRP A 114 33.79 18.52 23.70
N PHE A 115 32.92 18.43 24.71
CA PHE A 115 32.67 19.50 25.67
C PHE A 115 33.19 19.21 27.09
N LEU A 116 33.96 18.12 27.28
CA LEU A 116 34.56 17.77 28.57
C LEU A 116 36.06 18.12 28.58
N LYS A 117 36.48 19.02 29.48
CA LYS A 117 37.83 19.58 29.50
C LYS A 117 38.86 18.72 30.26
N ASN A 118 38.42 17.73 31.05
CA ASN A 118 39.29 16.85 31.84
C ASN A 118 38.80 15.39 31.81
N SER A 119 39.67 14.49 31.33
CA SER A 119 39.48 13.04 31.28
C SER A 119 39.60 12.37 32.66
N TYR A 120 38.81 12.79 33.65
CA TYR A 120 38.79 12.11 34.95
C TYR A 120 37.82 10.91 34.94
N ALA A 121 38.45 9.73 34.89
CA ALA A 121 37.96 8.40 35.27
C ALA A 121 37.00 7.69 34.30
N ALA A 122 37.59 6.72 33.58
CA ALA A 122 37.01 5.72 32.70
C ALA A 122 36.05 4.70 33.36
N GLY A 123 35.29 5.09 34.39
CA GLY A 123 34.47 4.15 35.19
C GLY A 123 32.99 4.04 34.81
N SER A 124 32.37 5.11 34.29
CA SER A 124 30.93 5.11 33.99
C SER A 124 30.47 6.34 33.19
N VAL A 125 31.10 6.58 32.03
CA VAL A 125 30.64 7.63 31.11
C VAL A 125 29.33 7.17 30.48
N GLY A 126 28.22 7.83 30.82
CA GLY A 126 26.95 7.62 30.13
C GLY A 126 27.09 8.00 28.66
N LEU A 127 26.98 7.02 27.75
CA LEU A 127 26.95 7.23 26.31
C LEU A 127 25.53 7.57 25.87
N MET A 128 25.39 8.42 24.85
CA MET A 128 24.09 8.63 24.21
C MET A 128 23.66 7.32 23.55
N SER A 129 22.51 6.76 23.97
CA SER A 129 21.99 5.56 23.33
C SER A 129 21.52 5.87 21.90
N PRO A 130 21.57 4.88 20.97
CA PRO A 130 21.03 5.03 19.62
C PRO A 130 19.58 5.54 19.59
N THR A 131 18.75 5.07 20.54
CA THR A 131 17.39 5.58 20.74
C THR A 131 17.31 7.04 21.08
N THR A 132 18.17 7.50 21.98
CA THR A 132 18.20 8.90 22.36
C THR A 132 18.60 9.75 21.17
N ALA A 133 19.59 9.32 20.39
CA ALA A 133 19.97 10.00 19.16
C ALA A 133 18.79 10.07 18.16
N ILE A 134 18.09 8.95 17.90
CA ILE A 134 16.92 8.92 17.02
C ILE A 134 15.81 9.86 17.51
N CYS A 135 15.44 9.80 18.80
CA CYS A 135 14.40 10.68 19.35
C CYS A 135 14.80 12.16 19.24
N LEU A 136 16.06 12.50 19.49
CA LEU A 136 16.55 13.88 19.35
C LEU A 136 16.55 14.35 17.89
N ILE A 137 16.80 13.46 16.92
CA ILE A 137 16.65 13.76 15.48
C ILE A 137 15.17 14.04 15.15
N LEU A 138 14.25 13.21 15.64
CA LEU A 138 12.80 13.43 15.45
C LEU A 138 12.34 14.77 16.05
N MET A 139 12.80 15.08 17.26
CA MET A 139 12.52 16.35 17.94
C MET A 139 13.12 17.55 17.19
N SER A 140 14.35 17.41 16.67
CA SER A 140 14.99 18.44 15.84
C SER A 140 14.21 18.69 14.55
N LEU A 141 13.83 17.63 13.83
CA LEU A 141 13.04 17.74 12.60
C LEU A 141 11.68 18.38 12.88
N SER A 142 11.04 18.02 13.99
CA SER A 142 9.82 18.65 14.50
C SER A 142 10.00 20.17 14.71
N LEU A 143 11.04 20.60 15.45
CA LEU A 143 11.35 22.02 15.65
C LEU A 143 11.66 22.75 14.33
N PHE A 144 12.39 22.11 13.43
CA PHE A 144 12.75 22.67 12.14
C PHE A 144 11.51 22.91 11.28
N LEU A 145 10.61 21.92 11.19
CA LEU A 145 9.35 22.04 10.44
C LEU A 145 8.40 23.07 11.10
N LEU A 146 8.35 23.12 12.44
CA LEU A 146 7.62 24.15 13.18
C LEU A 146 8.10 25.57 12.86
N SER A 147 9.39 25.73 12.54
CA SER A 147 9.95 27.01 12.12
C SER A 147 9.56 27.42 10.68
N TRP A 148 8.91 26.53 9.93
CA TRP A 148 8.46 26.74 8.55
C TRP A 148 6.93 26.57 8.47
N PRO A 149 6.15 27.64 8.71
CA PRO A 149 4.70 27.54 8.91
C PRO A 149 3.99 27.29 7.57
N ARG A 150 3.92 26.04 7.15
CA ARG A 150 3.05 25.57 6.04
C ARG A 150 2.06 24.55 6.61
N ASN A 151 0.77 24.67 6.26
CA ASN A 151 -0.27 23.70 6.67
C ASN A 151 0.14 22.25 6.37
N ALA A 152 0.85 22.02 5.25
CA ALA A 152 1.32 20.71 4.84
C ALA A 152 2.24 20.00 5.86
N PHE A 153 2.93 20.73 6.73
CA PHE A 153 3.86 20.14 7.69
C PHE A 153 3.24 19.80 9.03
N ILE A 154 2.02 20.26 9.34
CA ILE A 154 1.39 20.08 10.65
C ILE A 154 1.19 18.60 10.98
N ILE A 155 0.68 17.82 10.03
CA ILE A 155 0.44 16.39 10.21
C ILE A 155 1.77 15.62 10.37
N PRO A 156 2.80 15.83 9.50
CA PRO A 156 4.14 15.30 9.75
C PRO A 156 4.71 15.65 11.13
N ILE A 157 4.55 16.88 11.61
CA ILE A 157 5.06 17.28 12.93
C ILE A 157 4.36 16.50 14.05
N VAL A 158 3.03 16.40 14.00
CA VAL A 158 2.26 15.60 14.97
C VAL A 158 2.73 14.15 14.99
N PHE A 159 2.99 13.58 13.80
CA PHE A 159 3.51 12.23 13.65
C PHE A 159 4.90 12.04 14.28
N LEU A 160 5.85 12.94 14.01
CA LEU A 160 7.19 12.89 14.58
C LEU A 160 7.18 12.93 16.11
N ASN A 161 6.32 13.77 16.71
CA ASN A 161 6.21 13.88 18.17
C ASN A 161 5.48 12.70 18.80
N ILE A 162 4.46 12.13 18.14
CA ILE A 162 3.83 10.89 18.61
C ILE A 162 4.84 9.74 18.58
N ALA A 163 5.63 9.60 17.51
CA ALA A 163 6.67 8.58 17.42
C ALA A 163 7.72 8.73 18.55
N ALA A 164 8.23 9.95 18.77
CA ALA A 164 9.19 10.22 19.84
C ALA A 164 8.59 9.95 21.24
N LEU A 165 7.33 10.34 21.47
CA LEU A 165 6.59 10.09 22.71
C LEU A 165 6.40 8.58 22.96
N THR A 166 6.04 7.81 21.93
CA THR A 166 5.86 6.36 22.02
C THR A 166 7.18 5.67 22.37
N ILE A 167 8.29 6.02 21.71
CA ILE A 167 9.61 5.46 22.01
C ILE A 167 10.02 5.79 23.46
N ALA A 168 9.77 7.02 23.92
CA ALA A 168 10.09 7.44 25.28
C ALA A 168 9.22 6.74 26.34
N LEU A 169 7.91 6.58 26.10
CA LEU A 169 7.01 5.84 27.00
C LEU A 169 7.39 4.36 27.10
N ILE A 170 7.75 3.72 25.98
CA ILE A 170 8.28 2.35 25.96
C ILE A 170 9.56 2.27 26.80
N ALA A 171 10.45 3.27 26.70
CA ALA A 171 11.66 3.32 27.51
C ALA A 171 11.35 3.46 29.02
N ILE A 172 10.36 4.27 29.41
CA ILE A 172 9.93 4.43 30.81
C ILE A 172 9.32 3.13 31.35
N LEU A 173 8.41 2.50 30.59
CA LEU A 173 7.79 1.22 30.95
C LEU A 173 8.84 0.11 31.06
N GLY A 174 9.82 0.11 30.16
CA GLY A 174 10.95 -0.82 30.18
C GLY A 174 11.81 -0.70 31.44
N HIS A 175 12.04 0.51 31.94
CA HIS A 175 12.74 0.71 33.22
C HIS A 175 11.95 0.16 34.42
N GLY A 176 10.63 0.25 34.41
CA GLY A 176 9.77 -0.25 35.50
C GLY A 176 9.57 -1.77 35.51
N ALA A 177 9.63 -2.41 34.34
CA ALA A 177 9.38 -3.85 34.18
C ALA A 177 10.65 -4.70 34.05
N GLY A 178 11.85 -4.10 34.08
CA GLY A 178 13.11 -4.82 33.81
C GLY A 178 13.30 -5.21 32.33
N ILE A 179 12.34 -4.88 31.47
CA ILE A 179 12.37 -5.14 30.03
C ILE A 179 13.19 -4.04 29.35
N VAL A 180 14.37 -4.37 28.85
CA VAL A 180 15.13 -3.45 28.00
C VAL A 180 14.36 -3.27 26.68
N PRO A 181 14.20 -2.07 26.07
CA PRO A 181 13.60 -1.94 24.73
C PRO A 181 14.56 -2.32 23.58
N ALA A 182 14.04 -2.78 22.43
CA ALA A 182 14.72 -3.38 21.24
C ALA A 182 15.74 -2.53 20.49
N PHE A 183 15.92 -1.38 21.04
CA PHE A 183 16.41 -0.16 20.47
C PHE A 183 17.81 0.12 21.07
N VAL A 184 18.17 -0.71 22.05
CA VAL A 184 19.49 -0.96 22.60
C VAL A 184 20.28 -1.83 21.60
N TRP A 185 20.56 -1.28 20.42
CA TRP A 185 21.34 -1.98 19.37
C TRP A 185 22.78 -2.31 19.83
N LEU A 186 23.26 -1.68 20.92
CA LEU A 186 24.64 -1.73 21.42
C LEU A 186 24.75 -1.85 22.96
N GLY A 187 23.70 -2.32 23.66
CA GLY A 187 23.74 -2.48 25.12
C GLY A 187 23.55 -1.20 25.96
N ILE A 188 23.51 -0.02 25.34
CA ILE A 188 23.36 1.28 26.03
C ILE A 188 21.87 1.64 26.22
N LYS A 189 21.41 1.75 27.48
CA LYS A 189 20.02 2.10 27.84
C LYS A 189 19.78 3.62 27.81
N MET A 190 18.62 4.05 27.33
CA MET A 190 18.16 5.44 27.49
C MET A 190 17.92 5.73 28.97
N ALA A 191 18.48 6.81 29.50
CA ALA A 191 18.25 7.20 30.90
C ALA A 191 16.78 7.61 31.11
N ILE A 192 16.19 7.25 32.27
CA ILE A 192 14.78 7.56 32.58
C ILE A 192 14.48 9.07 32.55
N GLN A 193 15.45 9.88 32.99
CA GLN A 193 15.39 11.35 32.94
C GLN A 193 15.33 11.86 31.49
N THR A 194 16.09 11.23 30.58
CA THR A 194 16.08 11.56 29.15
C THR A 194 14.74 11.19 28.52
N ALA A 195 14.19 10.02 28.86
CA ALA A 195 12.87 9.60 28.38
C ALA A 195 11.77 10.58 28.84
N LEU A 196 11.80 10.97 30.13
CA LEU A 196 10.86 11.95 30.67
C LEU A 196 10.97 13.31 29.97
N ALA A 197 12.19 13.75 29.65
CA ALA A 197 12.43 14.98 28.89
C ALA A 197 11.85 14.91 27.46
N ILE A 198 12.05 13.81 26.75
CA ILE A 198 11.46 13.59 25.41
C ILE A 198 9.93 13.62 25.49
N CYS A 199 9.34 13.04 26.53
CA CYS A 199 7.90 13.12 26.78
C CYS A 199 7.43 14.57 26.98
N LEU A 200 8.13 15.35 27.82
CA LEU A 200 7.79 16.76 28.07
C LEU A 200 7.83 17.59 26.78
N PHE A 201 8.87 17.42 25.96
CA PHE A 201 8.97 18.12 24.69
C PHE A 201 7.84 17.73 23.73
N SER A 202 7.61 16.43 23.55
CA SER A 202 6.60 15.92 22.61
C SER A 202 5.19 16.31 23.03
N LEU A 203 4.92 16.34 24.34
CA LEU A 203 3.63 16.79 24.86
C LEU A 203 3.46 18.31 24.68
N ALA A 204 4.53 19.10 24.88
CA ALA A 204 4.51 20.54 24.67
C ALA A 204 4.16 20.91 23.21
N THR A 205 4.77 20.24 22.23
CA THR A 205 4.51 20.46 20.80
C THR A 205 3.11 20.00 20.39
N LEU A 206 2.65 18.85 20.89
CA LEU A 206 1.29 18.35 20.62
C LEU A 206 0.21 19.26 21.19
N ILE A 207 0.40 19.76 22.43
CA ILE A 207 -0.50 20.75 23.05
C ILE A 207 -0.53 22.05 22.23
N LEU A 208 0.64 22.51 21.77
CA LEU A 208 0.74 23.71 20.95
C LEU A 208 0.01 23.57 19.61
N LEU A 209 0.06 22.39 18.99
CA LEU A 209 -0.49 22.14 17.66
C LEU A 209 -1.92 21.60 17.66
N GLY A 210 -2.48 21.16 18.79
CA GLY A 210 -3.70 20.36 18.83
C GLY A 210 -4.88 20.93 18.04
N ARG A 211 -5.18 22.22 18.17
CA ARG A 211 -6.27 22.86 17.41
C ARG A 211 -5.99 22.93 15.92
N VAL A 212 -4.78 23.34 15.53
CA VAL A 212 -4.40 23.48 14.12
C VAL A 212 -4.27 22.12 13.45
N ALA A 213 -3.85 21.10 14.18
CA ALA A 213 -3.78 19.73 13.69
C ALA A 213 -5.16 19.19 13.33
N VAL A 214 -6.18 19.46 14.15
CA VAL A 214 -7.57 19.07 13.85
C VAL A 214 -8.10 19.82 12.63
N GLU A 215 -7.83 21.12 12.52
CA GLU A 215 -8.22 21.91 11.33
C GLU A 215 -7.53 21.40 10.07
N ALA A 216 -6.20 21.23 10.09
CA ALA A 216 -5.43 20.71 8.97
C ALA A 216 -5.86 19.28 8.58
N PHE A 217 -6.24 18.45 9.56
CA PHE A 217 -6.78 17.12 9.31
C PHE A 217 -8.15 17.18 8.61
N ASN A 218 -9.01 18.13 9.01
CA ASN A 218 -10.30 18.35 8.37
C ASN A 218 -10.18 18.93 6.95
N GLU A 219 -9.09 19.63 6.62
CA GLU A 219 -8.81 20.09 5.24
C GLU A 219 -8.35 18.96 4.30
N LEU A 220 -7.97 17.78 4.83
CA LEU A 220 -7.63 16.62 4.01
C LEU A 220 -8.87 16.00 3.37
N ASN A 221 -8.69 15.40 2.18
CA ASN A 221 -9.67 14.50 1.58
C ASN A 221 -9.78 13.21 2.38
N PHE A 222 -10.90 12.52 2.19
CA PHE A 222 -11.17 11.23 2.80
C PHE A 222 -10.02 10.24 2.68
N PHE A 223 -9.46 10.07 1.47
CA PHE A 223 -8.33 9.16 1.26
C PHE A 223 -7.10 9.56 2.08
N ASN A 224 -6.70 10.84 2.08
CA ASN A 224 -5.55 11.26 2.87
C ASN A 224 -5.80 11.18 4.38
N ARG A 225 -7.04 11.37 4.85
CA ARG A 225 -7.39 11.15 6.27
C ARG A 225 -7.19 9.67 6.65
N ILE A 226 -7.58 8.75 5.78
CA ILE A 226 -7.35 7.30 5.95
C ILE A 226 -5.85 6.98 5.92
N VAL A 227 -5.10 7.52 4.95
CA VAL A 227 -3.64 7.31 4.84
C VAL A 227 -2.93 7.81 6.11
N VAL A 228 -3.34 8.96 6.65
CA VAL A 228 -2.82 9.46 7.93
C VAL A 228 -3.17 8.51 9.07
N GLY A 229 -4.40 8.00 9.13
CA GLY A 229 -4.81 6.97 10.08
C GLY A 229 -3.97 5.68 9.99
N PHE A 230 -3.73 5.18 8.77
CA PHE A 230 -2.86 4.02 8.52
C PHE A 230 -1.41 4.31 8.86
N GLY A 231 -0.92 5.53 8.63
CA GLY A 231 0.42 5.95 9.04
C GLY A 231 0.61 5.84 10.55
N PHE A 232 -0.37 6.32 11.33
CA PHE A 232 -0.36 6.15 12.79
C PHE A 232 -0.34 4.68 13.20
N MET A 233 -1.18 3.85 12.59
CA MET A 233 -1.25 2.42 12.89
C MET A 233 0.05 1.69 12.51
N SER A 234 0.66 2.04 11.38
CA SER A 234 1.90 1.41 10.89
C SER A 234 3.08 1.69 11.82
N THR A 235 3.21 2.93 12.31
CA THR A 235 4.27 3.32 13.27
C THR A 235 4.12 2.56 14.57
N LEU A 236 2.88 2.36 15.00
CA LEU A 236 2.57 1.60 16.19
C LEU A 236 2.93 0.12 15.98
N VAL A 237 2.52 -0.50 14.86
CA VAL A 237 2.88 -1.88 14.50
C VAL A 237 4.40 -2.10 14.46
N ILE A 238 5.16 -1.16 13.89
CA ILE A 238 6.63 -1.22 13.88
C ILE A 238 7.19 -1.23 15.31
N ALA A 239 6.62 -0.43 16.21
CA ALA A 239 7.02 -0.42 17.62
C ALA A 239 6.72 -1.77 18.31
N ILE A 240 5.55 -2.37 18.05
CA ILE A 240 5.18 -3.69 18.57
C ILE A 240 6.13 -4.78 18.03
N GLY A 241 6.34 -4.79 16.71
CA GLY A 241 7.20 -5.76 16.03
C GLY A 241 8.64 -5.69 16.53
N SER A 242 9.15 -4.49 16.79
CA SER A 242 10.49 -4.29 17.36
C SER A 242 10.60 -4.91 18.76
N ILE A 243 9.60 -4.72 19.62
CA ILE A 243 9.58 -5.30 20.97
C ILE A 243 9.52 -6.82 20.92
N ALA A 244 8.66 -7.40 20.07
CA ALA A 244 8.55 -8.84 19.91
C ALA A 244 9.88 -9.46 19.41
N PHE A 245 10.50 -8.83 18.41
CA PHE A 245 11.79 -9.26 17.87
C PHE A 245 12.90 -9.31 18.92
N MET A 246 12.96 -8.31 19.80
CA MET A 246 13.97 -8.29 20.87
C MET A 246 13.70 -9.32 21.97
N GLN A 247 12.44 -9.59 22.30
CA GLN A 247 12.12 -10.67 23.26
C GLN A 247 12.63 -12.01 22.75
N ILE A 248 12.44 -12.30 21.45
CA ILE A 248 12.99 -13.49 20.79
C ILE A 248 14.50 -13.53 20.93
N HIS A 249 15.20 -12.43 20.66
CA HIS A 249 16.66 -12.36 20.75
C HIS A 249 17.16 -12.50 22.21
N THR A 250 16.44 -11.97 23.19
CA THR A 250 16.82 -12.06 24.62
C THR A 250 16.66 -13.47 25.13
N VAL A 251 15.53 -14.12 24.83
CA VAL A 251 15.31 -15.54 25.13
C VAL A 251 16.39 -16.38 24.45
N SER A 252 16.64 -16.16 23.16
CA SER A 252 17.69 -16.85 22.41
C SER A 252 19.08 -16.70 23.05
N ALA A 253 19.45 -15.50 23.49
CA ALA A 253 20.74 -15.26 24.16
C ALA A 253 20.84 -15.96 25.52
N ILE A 254 19.76 -16.02 26.31
CA ILE A 254 19.75 -16.77 27.58
C ILE A 254 19.79 -18.27 27.31
N THR A 255 19.05 -18.77 26.31
CA THR A 255 19.12 -20.16 25.87
C THR A 255 20.52 -20.54 25.41
N HIS A 256 21.21 -19.66 24.67
CA HIS A 256 22.60 -19.88 24.27
C HIS A 256 23.53 -20.00 25.49
N LYS A 257 23.40 -19.09 26.47
CA LYS A 257 24.16 -19.18 27.74
C LYS A 257 23.86 -20.46 28.53
N LEU A 258 22.62 -20.95 28.47
CA LEU A 258 22.21 -22.21 29.10
C LEU A 258 22.97 -23.40 28.49
N TYR A 259 23.17 -23.39 27.17
CA TYR A 259 23.88 -24.46 26.47
C TYR A 259 25.41 -24.33 26.51
N GLU A 260 25.96 -23.12 26.55
CA GLU A 260 27.41 -22.92 26.54
C GLU A 260 28.08 -23.23 27.88
N SER A 261 27.50 -22.83 29.02
CA SER A 261 28.23 -22.86 30.29
C SER A 261 27.82 -24.02 31.20
N PRO A 262 26.60 -24.06 31.75
CA PRO A 262 26.28 -24.99 32.82
C PRO A 262 26.13 -26.44 32.33
N THR A 263 25.50 -26.64 31.17
CA THR A 263 25.31 -27.99 30.59
C THR A 263 26.63 -28.61 30.16
N GLN A 264 27.55 -27.81 29.59
CA GLN A 264 28.86 -28.29 29.18
C GLN A 264 29.76 -28.64 30.36
N ILE A 265 29.74 -27.84 31.44
CA ILE A 265 30.43 -28.16 32.70
C ILE A 265 29.89 -29.46 33.29
N ASN A 266 28.57 -29.63 33.33
CA ASN A 266 27.96 -30.86 33.84
C ASN A 266 28.38 -32.08 33.01
N ASN A 267 28.36 -31.97 31.67
CA ASN A 267 28.80 -33.04 30.77
C ASN A 267 30.28 -33.39 30.95
N ALA A 268 31.16 -32.40 31.14
CA ALA A 268 32.58 -32.63 31.42
C ALA A 268 32.78 -33.33 32.77
N SER A 269 32.04 -32.92 33.81
CA SER A 269 32.05 -33.59 35.12
C SER A 269 31.63 -35.07 35.01
N PHE A 270 30.56 -35.36 34.24
CA PHE A 270 30.13 -36.75 33.97
C PHE A 270 31.18 -37.58 33.23
N ARG A 271 31.89 -37.01 32.25
CA ARG A 271 32.97 -37.70 31.52
C ARG A 271 34.13 -38.04 32.45
N ILE A 272 34.59 -37.08 33.26
CA ILE A 272 35.63 -37.31 34.27
C ILE A 272 35.22 -38.45 35.23
N LYS A 273 33.97 -38.41 35.71
CA LYS A 273 33.42 -39.46 36.56
C LYS A 273 33.42 -40.84 35.88
N SER A 274 33.08 -40.89 34.59
CA SER A 274 33.04 -42.12 33.81
C SER A 274 34.43 -42.75 33.63
N GLU A 275 35.45 -41.95 33.29
CA GLU A 275 36.83 -42.42 33.11
C GLU A 275 37.39 -43.05 34.39
N ILE A 276 37.20 -42.36 35.53
CA ILE A 276 37.66 -42.84 36.84
C ILE A 276 36.92 -44.12 37.25
N ASN A 277 35.61 -44.20 37.00
CA ASN A 277 34.81 -45.38 37.32
C ASN A 277 35.19 -46.60 36.46
N LEU A 278 35.55 -46.39 35.19
CA LEU A 278 35.99 -47.46 34.29
C LEU A 278 37.26 -48.14 34.84
N ILE A 279 38.28 -47.35 35.18
CA ILE A 279 39.56 -47.86 35.68
C ILE A 279 39.40 -48.51 37.06
N ASN A 280 38.62 -47.91 37.96
CA ASN A 280 38.33 -48.53 39.26
C ASN A 280 37.52 -49.83 39.13
N ARG A 281 36.68 -49.96 38.11
CA ARG A 281 35.99 -51.23 37.81
C ARG A 281 36.98 -52.29 37.33
N HIS A 282 37.97 -51.94 36.52
CA HIS A 282 39.05 -52.85 36.12
C HIS A 282 39.82 -53.34 37.36
N LEU A 283 40.23 -52.44 38.26
CA LEU A 283 40.89 -52.80 39.53
C LEU A 283 40.06 -53.77 40.39
N LYS A 284 38.75 -53.52 40.52
CA LYS A 284 37.84 -54.45 41.22
C LYS A 284 37.75 -55.80 40.53
N ASN A 285 37.71 -55.84 39.20
CA ASN A 285 37.69 -57.09 38.45
C ASN A 285 38.98 -57.89 38.67
N PHE A 286 40.15 -57.23 38.71
CA PHE A 286 41.42 -57.92 39.01
C PHE A 286 41.50 -58.46 40.43
N ALA A 287 40.84 -57.82 41.40
CA ALA A 287 40.79 -58.31 42.78
C ALA A 287 39.98 -59.63 42.89
N ILE A 288 39.04 -59.87 41.97
CA ILE A 288 38.20 -61.08 41.91
C ILE A 288 38.82 -62.13 40.98
N GLN A 289 39.41 -61.70 39.86
CA GLN A 289 40.00 -62.53 38.81
C GLN A 289 41.38 -61.98 38.40
N PRO A 290 42.46 -62.31 39.15
CA PRO A 290 43.81 -61.77 38.92
C PRO A 290 44.40 -62.13 37.54
N GLU A 291 43.95 -63.23 36.94
CA GLU A 291 44.38 -63.72 35.62
C GLU A 291 44.16 -62.69 34.50
N LEU A 292 43.12 -61.85 34.64
CA LEU A 292 42.76 -60.81 33.66
C LEU A 292 43.81 -59.70 33.55
N PHE A 293 44.61 -59.48 34.59
CA PHE A 293 45.63 -58.43 34.63
C PHE A 293 46.71 -58.62 33.57
N LYS A 294 47.09 -59.87 33.26
CA LYS A 294 48.14 -60.18 32.25
C LYS A 294 47.74 -59.78 30.83
N ASN A 295 46.45 -59.61 30.56
CA ASN A 295 45.91 -59.33 29.23
C ASN A 295 45.45 -57.88 29.04
N GLN A 296 45.55 -57.01 30.06
CA GLN A 296 45.12 -55.62 29.99
C GLN A 296 46.28 -54.65 30.25
N ASN A 297 46.46 -53.66 29.37
CA ASN A 297 47.49 -52.64 29.49
C ASN A 297 46.98 -51.41 30.25
N ILE A 298 46.87 -51.51 31.57
CA ILE A 298 46.34 -50.43 32.43
C ILE A 298 47.13 -49.14 32.28
N SER A 299 48.45 -49.21 32.06
CA SER A 299 49.28 -48.01 31.90
C SER A 299 48.81 -47.13 30.75
N GLU A 300 48.43 -47.75 29.63
CA GLU A 300 47.98 -47.04 28.43
C GLU A 300 46.56 -46.47 28.61
N GLU A 301 45.67 -47.18 29.32
CA GLU A 301 44.37 -46.65 29.73
C GLU A 301 44.50 -45.47 30.69
N LEU A 302 45.47 -45.52 31.62
CA LEU A 302 45.74 -44.45 32.58
C LEU A 302 46.23 -43.17 31.90
N ASP A 303 47.17 -43.30 30.96
CA ASP A 303 47.70 -42.17 30.19
C ASP A 303 46.62 -41.52 29.32
N ARG A 304 45.73 -42.34 28.74
CA ARG A 304 44.57 -41.84 27.99
C ARG A 304 43.56 -41.12 28.87
N ALA A 305 43.24 -41.69 30.03
CA ALA A 305 42.34 -41.07 31.00
C ALA A 305 42.91 -39.75 31.55
N GLU A 306 44.22 -39.70 31.83
CA GLU A 306 44.90 -38.48 32.25
C GLU A 306 44.79 -37.36 31.22
N PHE A 307 45.03 -37.69 29.94
CA PHE A 307 44.86 -36.72 28.85
C PHE A 307 43.42 -36.18 28.77
N ASN A 308 42.42 -37.07 28.80
CA ASN A 308 41.01 -36.69 28.72
C ASN A 308 40.56 -35.86 29.92
N ILE A 309 40.96 -36.25 31.14
CA ILE A 309 40.60 -35.56 32.38
C ILE A 309 41.26 -34.18 32.44
N HIS A 310 42.54 -34.06 32.05
CA HIS A 310 43.19 -32.75 31.98
C HIS A 310 42.51 -31.81 30.97
N GLN A 311 42.09 -32.35 29.81
CA GLN A 311 41.36 -31.58 28.82
C GLN A 311 40.01 -31.08 29.36
N ASP A 312 39.24 -31.95 30.03
CA ASP A 312 37.95 -31.60 30.62
C ASP A 312 38.09 -30.63 31.81
N LEU A 313 39.13 -30.75 32.63
CA LEU A 313 39.42 -29.81 33.73
C LEU A 313 39.82 -28.42 33.20
N ALA A 314 40.71 -28.35 32.21
CA ALA A 314 41.09 -27.10 31.57
C ALA A 314 39.88 -26.42 30.90
N PHE A 315 38.98 -27.21 30.33
CA PHE A 315 37.73 -26.74 29.76
C PHE A 315 36.77 -26.17 30.82
N ILE A 316 36.55 -26.86 31.93
CA ILE A 316 35.71 -26.38 33.04
C ILE A 316 36.23 -25.04 33.57
N GLN A 317 37.55 -24.93 33.79
CA GLN A 317 38.16 -23.71 34.32
C GLN A 317 38.10 -22.53 33.34
N LYS A 318 38.15 -22.81 32.02
CA LYS A 318 37.99 -21.80 30.98
C LYS A 318 36.57 -21.25 30.90
N ILE A 319 35.57 -22.10 31.10
CA ILE A 319 34.14 -21.73 31.00
C ILE A 319 33.65 -21.03 32.26
N ASP A 320 34.01 -21.52 33.45
CA ASP A 320 33.69 -20.86 34.71
C ASP A 320 34.93 -20.71 35.60
N PRO A 321 35.61 -19.54 35.55
CA PRO A 321 36.78 -19.25 36.36
C PRO A 321 36.53 -19.34 37.87
N LYS A 322 35.27 -19.30 38.33
CA LYS A 322 34.94 -19.41 39.76
C LYS A 322 35.15 -20.82 40.30
N LEU A 323 35.17 -21.84 39.44
CA LEU A 323 35.42 -23.23 39.79
C LEU A 323 36.92 -23.57 39.87
N ALA A 324 37.81 -22.57 39.80
CA ALA A 324 39.25 -22.80 39.81
C ALA A 324 39.73 -23.56 41.06
N ALA A 325 39.13 -23.31 42.23
CA ALA A 325 39.49 -23.99 43.46
C ALA A 325 39.12 -25.48 43.44
N GLU A 326 37.94 -25.81 42.93
CA GLU A 326 37.44 -27.17 42.77
C GLU A 326 38.22 -27.92 41.67
N VAL A 327 38.59 -27.24 40.58
CA VAL A 327 39.44 -27.79 39.51
C VAL A 327 40.84 -28.11 40.04
N ASP A 328 41.44 -27.23 40.84
CA ASP A 328 42.74 -27.48 41.47
C ASP A 328 42.68 -28.59 42.54
N GLU A 329 41.56 -28.75 43.23
CA GLU A 329 41.30 -29.86 44.15
C GLU A 329 41.21 -31.20 43.38
N LEU A 330 40.46 -31.24 42.28
CA LEU A 330 40.33 -32.41 41.39
C LEU A 330 41.65 -32.82 40.75
N SER A 331 42.43 -31.85 40.27
CA SER A 331 43.75 -32.10 39.67
C SER A 331 44.71 -32.74 40.67
N ARG A 332 44.74 -32.25 41.92
CA ARG A 332 45.53 -32.87 43.00
C ARG A 332 45.02 -34.25 43.38
N GLY A 333 43.71 -34.42 43.47
CA GLY A 333 43.07 -35.72 43.70
C GLY A 333 43.46 -36.74 42.62
N PHE A 334 43.55 -36.31 41.36
CA PHE A 334 43.94 -37.15 40.23
C PHE A 334 45.37 -37.67 40.33
N ILE A 335 46.31 -36.82 40.71
CA ILE A 335 47.71 -37.23 40.91
C ILE A 335 47.79 -38.31 42.01
N LEU A 336 47.08 -38.10 43.12
CA LEU A 336 47.05 -39.06 44.24
C LEU A 336 46.39 -40.39 43.85
N TRP A 337 45.27 -40.34 43.13
CA TRP A 337 44.59 -41.54 42.64
C TRP A 337 45.43 -42.29 41.61
N LYS A 338 46.05 -41.59 40.65
CA LYS A 338 46.97 -42.19 39.67
C LYS A 338 48.12 -42.93 40.36
N GLN A 339 48.73 -42.31 41.37
CA GLN A 339 49.77 -42.96 42.16
C GLN A 339 49.23 -44.21 42.89
N TYR A 340 48.03 -44.14 43.47
CA TYR A 340 47.36 -45.29 44.06
C TYR A 340 47.11 -46.43 43.06
N VAL A 341 46.69 -46.13 41.83
CA VAL A 341 46.45 -47.14 40.79
C VAL A 341 47.76 -47.83 40.41
N LEU A 342 48.83 -47.06 40.19
CA LEU A 342 50.16 -47.60 39.84
C LEU A 342 50.73 -48.48 40.95
N GLU A 343 50.71 -48.01 42.21
CA GLU A 343 51.16 -48.80 43.37
C GLU A 343 50.33 -50.09 43.53
N SER A 344 49.01 -50.01 43.30
CA SER A 344 48.14 -51.19 43.33
C SER A 344 48.51 -52.18 42.21
N CYS A 345 48.84 -51.71 41.00
CA CYS A 345 49.29 -52.57 39.90
C CYS A 345 50.65 -53.23 40.21
N GLU A 346 51.57 -52.53 40.88
CA GLU A 346 52.86 -53.11 41.31
C GLU A 346 52.69 -54.21 42.36
N ILE A 347 51.79 -54.03 43.33
CA ILE A 347 51.46 -55.05 44.34
C ILE A 347 50.90 -56.31 43.67
N LEU A 348 50.03 -56.13 42.67
CA LEU A 348 49.46 -57.24 41.91
C LEU A 348 50.51 -57.93 41.01
N ALA A 349 51.42 -57.17 40.40
CA ALA A 349 52.54 -57.70 39.61
C ALA A 349 53.53 -58.53 40.45
N ASN A 350 53.67 -58.21 41.74
CA ASN A 350 54.43 -58.98 42.72
C ASN A 350 53.67 -60.20 43.28
N ASN A 351 52.49 -60.54 42.72
CA ASN A 351 51.64 -61.66 43.11
C ASN A 351 51.02 -61.58 44.52
N ASP A 352 50.96 -60.39 45.15
CA ASP A 352 50.34 -60.21 46.48
C ASP A 352 48.86 -59.82 46.38
N VAL A 353 48.04 -60.83 46.04
CA VAL A 353 46.60 -60.67 45.76
C VAL A 353 45.80 -60.25 47.02
N ASN A 354 46.21 -60.69 48.21
CA ASN A 354 45.49 -60.40 49.46
C ASN A 354 45.64 -58.92 49.85
N THR A 355 46.86 -58.39 49.78
CA THR A 355 47.11 -56.97 50.05
C THR A 355 46.47 -56.08 48.98
N PHE A 356 46.52 -56.48 47.71
CA PHE A 356 45.84 -55.78 46.62
C PHE A 356 44.32 -55.70 46.83
N SER A 357 43.67 -56.83 47.17
CA SER A 357 42.22 -56.88 47.37
C SER A 357 41.78 -56.02 48.55
N ALA A 358 42.48 -56.11 49.70
CA ALA A 358 42.21 -55.26 50.87
C ALA A 358 42.39 -53.76 50.57
N ARG A 359 43.46 -53.40 49.84
CA ARG A 359 43.75 -52.03 49.42
C ARG A 359 42.75 -51.49 48.38
N THR A 360 42.26 -52.35 47.49
CA THR A 360 41.25 -52.00 46.47
C THR A 360 39.89 -51.74 47.10
N ILE A 361 39.53 -52.50 48.12
CA ILE A 361 38.26 -52.33 48.84
C ILE A 361 38.32 -51.07 49.72
N HIS A 362 39.37 -50.88 50.51
CA HIS A 362 39.40 -49.83 51.53
C HIS A 362 39.92 -48.48 50.99
N ASN A 363 41.14 -48.44 50.44
CA ASN A 363 41.74 -47.21 49.95
C ASN A 363 41.14 -46.77 48.61
N GLY A 364 40.76 -47.73 47.77
CA GLY A 364 40.09 -47.45 46.48
C GLY A 364 38.74 -46.79 46.64
N GLN A 365 37.94 -47.20 47.65
CA GLN A 365 36.67 -46.54 47.96
C GLN A 365 36.88 -45.10 48.48
N GLU A 366 37.86 -44.89 49.35
CA GLU A 366 38.13 -43.58 49.93
C GLU A 366 38.56 -42.55 48.87
N GLN A 367 39.41 -42.96 47.91
CA GLN A 367 39.80 -42.14 46.77
C GLN A 367 38.62 -41.83 45.84
N LEU A 368 37.78 -42.82 45.55
CA LEU A 368 36.59 -42.64 44.71
C LEU A 368 35.60 -41.65 45.35
N GLN A 369 35.37 -41.79 46.66
CA GLN A 369 34.44 -40.94 47.41
C GLN A 369 34.94 -39.49 47.48
N ALA A 370 36.25 -39.27 47.60
CA ALA A 370 36.85 -37.94 47.53
C ALA A 370 36.59 -37.28 46.16
N PHE A 371 36.75 -38.03 45.06
CA PHE A 371 36.48 -37.56 43.70
C PHE A 371 35.01 -37.22 43.47
N GLU A 372 34.12 -38.13 43.85
CA GLU A 372 32.67 -37.93 43.71
C GLU A 372 32.22 -36.69 44.48
N SER A 373 32.77 -36.45 45.68
CA SER A 373 32.44 -35.26 46.47
C SER A 373 32.76 -33.94 45.75
N VAL A 374 33.90 -33.83 45.05
CA VAL A 374 34.25 -32.61 44.31
C VAL A 374 33.41 -32.48 43.03
N LEU A 375 33.22 -33.59 42.29
CA LEU A 375 32.41 -33.61 41.07
C LEU A 375 30.94 -33.31 41.34
N ASP A 376 30.41 -33.75 42.48
CA ASP A 376 29.04 -33.43 42.92
C ASP A 376 28.90 -31.95 43.29
N ARG A 377 29.93 -31.32 43.89
CA ARG A 377 29.93 -29.86 44.12
C ARG A 377 29.91 -29.08 42.80
N ILE A 378 30.75 -29.47 41.83
CA ILE A 378 30.76 -28.87 40.48
C ILE A 378 29.40 -29.07 39.79
N GLY A 379 28.84 -30.28 39.84
CA GLY A 379 27.53 -30.61 39.27
C GLY A 379 26.41 -29.80 39.92
N PHE A 380 26.42 -29.68 41.25
CA PHE A 380 25.45 -28.88 42.00
C PHE A 380 25.50 -27.39 41.62
N GLN A 381 26.71 -26.84 41.43
CA GLN A 381 26.90 -25.44 41.05
C GLN A 381 26.43 -25.17 39.61
N ALA A 382 26.70 -26.09 38.68
CA ALA A 382 26.18 -26.06 37.31
C ALA A 382 24.63 -26.20 37.29
N GLN A 383 24.06 -27.09 38.11
CA GLN A 383 22.61 -27.27 38.22
C GLN A 383 21.93 -26.02 38.78
N LYS A 384 22.55 -25.36 39.77
CA LYS A 384 22.08 -24.10 40.34
C LYS A 384 22.07 -22.99 39.28
N GLN A 385 23.15 -22.82 38.51
CA GLN A 385 23.21 -21.86 37.40
C GLN A 385 22.12 -22.15 36.34
N THR A 386 21.92 -23.42 35.98
CA THR A 386 20.86 -23.84 35.04
C THR A 386 19.47 -23.43 35.53
N THR A 387 19.20 -23.64 36.82
CA THR A 387 17.91 -23.29 37.44
C THR A 387 17.71 -21.77 37.49
N GLU A 388 18.75 -21.01 37.82
CA GLU A 388 18.71 -19.54 37.81
C GLU A 388 18.45 -18.98 36.39
N LEU A 389 19.10 -19.53 35.36
CA LEU A 389 18.85 -19.13 33.97
C LEU A 389 17.45 -19.50 33.50
N ASN A 390 16.96 -20.71 33.80
CA ASN A 390 15.59 -21.12 33.44
C ASN A 390 14.53 -20.23 34.11
N ASN A 391 14.71 -19.89 35.38
CA ASN A 391 13.85 -18.94 36.08
C ASN A 391 13.90 -17.56 35.39
N SER A 392 15.09 -17.10 34.96
CA SER A 392 15.24 -15.85 34.21
C SER A 392 14.52 -15.89 32.86
N ILE A 393 14.52 -17.01 32.14
CA ILE A 393 13.75 -17.20 30.90
C ILE A 393 12.25 -17.07 31.20
N GLN A 394 11.75 -17.75 32.22
CA GLN A 394 10.33 -17.77 32.54
C GLN A 394 9.81 -16.40 32.99
N ILE A 395 10.61 -15.66 33.76
CA ILE A 395 10.31 -14.27 34.13
C ILE A 395 10.26 -13.39 32.88
N THR A 396 11.26 -13.50 31.99
CA THR A 396 11.33 -12.73 30.74
C THR A 396 10.12 -13.00 29.84
N GLU A 397 9.71 -14.26 29.72
CA GLU A 397 8.54 -14.66 28.93
C GLU A 397 7.23 -14.09 29.51
N ASN A 398 7.06 -14.14 30.83
CA ASN A 398 5.87 -13.58 31.49
C ASN A 398 5.80 -12.05 31.38
N ASP A 399 6.93 -11.38 31.50
CA ASP A 399 7.02 -9.93 31.34
C ASP A 399 6.77 -9.51 29.88
N ALA A 400 7.21 -10.31 28.91
CA ALA A 400 6.87 -10.15 27.51
C ALA A 400 5.35 -10.28 27.27
N LYS A 401 4.70 -11.30 27.85
CA LYS A 401 3.25 -11.49 27.75
C LYS A 401 2.47 -10.29 28.30
N LYS A 402 2.85 -9.79 29.49
CA LYS A 402 2.23 -8.59 30.09
C LYS A 402 2.42 -7.35 29.20
N LEU A 403 3.63 -7.16 28.66
CA LEU A 403 3.93 -6.02 27.80
C LEU A 403 3.10 -6.05 26.51
N VAL A 404 2.99 -7.21 25.87
CA VAL A 404 2.14 -7.39 24.66
C VAL A 404 0.69 -7.04 24.96
N VAL A 405 0.15 -7.47 26.11
CA VAL A 405 -1.23 -7.12 26.50
C VAL A 405 -1.41 -5.61 26.67
N VAL A 406 -0.50 -4.93 27.39
CA VAL A 406 -0.56 -3.47 27.57
C VAL A 406 -0.50 -2.74 26.23
N ILE A 407 0.37 -3.20 25.33
CA ILE A 407 0.53 -2.65 23.98
C ILE A 407 -0.73 -2.85 23.13
N VAL A 408 -1.31 -4.05 23.12
CA VAL A 408 -2.54 -4.36 22.35
C VAL A 408 -3.72 -3.54 22.87
N ILE A 409 -3.87 -3.40 24.19
CA ILE A 409 -4.91 -2.56 24.78
C ILE A 409 -4.70 -1.09 24.40
N GLY A 410 -3.47 -0.58 24.51
CA GLY A 410 -3.13 0.78 24.07
C GLY A 410 -3.42 1.02 22.58
N PHE A 411 -3.14 0.02 21.74
CA PHE A 411 -3.45 0.02 20.31
C PHE A 411 -4.95 0.11 20.03
N LEU A 412 -5.76 -0.71 20.71
CA LEU A 412 -7.21 -0.68 20.55
C LEU A 412 -7.79 0.67 20.97
N ILE A 413 -7.27 1.28 22.05
CA ILE A 413 -7.71 2.60 22.52
C ILE A 413 -7.33 3.70 21.51
N ILE A 414 -6.09 3.74 21.03
CA ILE A 414 -5.63 4.74 20.06
C ILE A 414 -6.37 4.57 18.73
N GLY A 415 -6.48 3.34 18.24
CA GLY A 415 -7.21 3.01 17.01
C GLY A 415 -8.68 3.42 17.10
N ALA A 416 -9.36 3.09 18.21
CA ALA A 416 -10.74 3.53 18.45
C ALA A 416 -10.87 5.05 18.54
N THR A 417 -9.90 5.73 19.15
CA THR A 417 -9.90 7.21 19.26
C THR A 417 -9.74 7.86 17.89
N VAL A 418 -8.79 7.40 17.06
CA VAL A 418 -8.58 7.91 15.70
C VAL A 418 -9.78 7.62 14.82
N ALA A 419 -10.32 6.39 14.87
CA ALA A 419 -11.53 6.02 14.13
C ALA A 419 -12.73 6.87 14.54
N SER A 420 -12.92 7.10 15.84
CA SER A 420 -13.98 7.96 16.39
C SER A 420 -13.83 9.42 15.92
N LEU A 421 -12.61 9.96 15.90
CA LEU A 421 -12.32 11.31 15.39
C LEU A 421 -12.65 11.44 13.89
N ILE A 422 -12.21 10.48 13.07
CA ILE A 422 -12.51 10.45 11.63
C ILE A 422 -14.02 10.40 11.40
N THR A 423 -14.70 9.49 12.11
CA THR A 423 -16.13 9.27 11.98
C THR A 423 -16.92 10.50 12.41
N ARG A 424 -16.63 11.07 13.59
CA ARG A 424 -17.32 12.28 14.08
C ARG A 424 -17.10 13.48 13.16
N SER A 425 -15.89 13.67 12.63
CA SER A 425 -15.59 14.75 11.70
C SER A 425 -16.43 14.63 10.42
N LEU A 426 -16.41 13.46 9.79
CA LEU A 426 -17.11 13.23 8.52
C LEU A 426 -18.63 13.29 8.68
N THR A 427 -19.18 12.62 9.70
CA THR A 427 -20.63 12.57 9.95
C THR A 427 -21.19 13.97 10.22
N ASN A 428 -20.48 14.81 10.98
CA ASN A 428 -20.93 16.18 11.24
C ASN A 428 -20.94 17.05 9.97
N GLN A 429 -19.95 16.88 9.08
CA GLN A 429 -19.90 17.62 7.81
C GLN A 429 -21.02 17.18 6.86
N LEU A 430 -21.25 15.86 6.73
CA LEU A 430 -22.31 15.30 5.92
C LEU A 430 -23.71 15.66 6.42
N GLN A 431 -23.92 15.67 7.75
CA GLN A 431 -25.21 16.05 8.34
C GLN A 431 -25.59 17.49 7.97
N LYS A 432 -24.64 18.44 8.06
CA LYS A 432 -24.87 19.83 7.67
C LYS A 432 -25.17 20.00 6.17
N ILE A 433 -24.54 19.20 5.30
CA ILE A 433 -24.87 19.19 3.86
C ILE A 433 -26.27 18.62 3.64
N LYS A 434 -26.62 17.53 4.32
CA LYS A 434 -27.96 16.93 4.27
C LYS A 434 -29.03 17.93 4.70
N ASP A 435 -28.81 18.64 5.81
CA ASP A 435 -29.75 19.62 6.34
C ASP A 435 -29.95 20.77 5.33
N ALA A 436 -28.87 21.27 4.72
CA ALA A 436 -28.94 22.28 3.65
C ALA A 436 -29.69 21.76 2.40
N MET A 437 -29.50 20.50 2.04
CA MET A 437 -30.22 19.87 0.92
C MET A 437 -31.72 19.73 1.22
N LEU A 438 -32.10 19.36 2.45
CA LEU A 438 -33.49 19.28 2.89
C LEU A 438 -34.15 20.66 2.92
N ALA A 439 -33.44 21.70 3.38
CA ALA A 439 -33.93 23.07 3.34
C ALA A 439 -34.24 23.52 1.90
N LEU A 440 -33.35 23.20 0.95
CA LEU A 440 -33.53 23.46 -0.48
C LEU A 440 -34.72 22.70 -1.09
N ALA A 441 -34.91 21.43 -0.71
CA ALA A 441 -36.04 20.62 -1.16
C ALA A 441 -37.39 21.18 -0.67
N ASN A 442 -37.41 21.82 0.50
CA ASN A 442 -38.57 22.51 1.05
C ASN A 442 -38.71 23.97 0.57
N GLU A 443 -38.06 24.33 -0.55
CA GLU A 443 -38.09 25.66 -1.16
C GLU A 443 -37.55 26.83 -0.30
N ASN A 444 -36.79 26.53 0.77
CA ASN A 444 -36.23 27.58 1.61
C ASN A 444 -34.89 28.06 1.04
N LEU A 445 -34.94 29.10 0.19
CA LEU A 445 -33.78 29.61 -0.57
C LEU A 445 -32.88 30.59 0.21
N THR A 446 -33.24 30.94 1.46
CA THR A 446 -32.56 31.96 2.27
C THR A 446 -31.35 31.42 3.05
N ASP A 447 -31.27 30.11 3.29
CA ASP A 447 -30.21 29.51 4.08
C ASP A 447 -28.87 29.44 3.31
N THR A 448 -27.79 29.79 4.00
CA THR A 448 -26.42 29.73 3.43
C THR A 448 -25.95 28.29 3.33
N ILE A 449 -25.49 27.88 2.15
CA ILE A 449 -24.93 26.54 1.94
C ILE A 449 -23.60 26.44 2.71
N PRO A 450 -23.46 25.50 3.67
CA PRO A 450 -22.24 25.35 4.44
C PRO A 450 -21.10 24.81 3.56
N PHE A 451 -19.86 25.14 3.90
CA PHE A 451 -18.64 24.56 3.30
C PHE A 451 -18.37 24.91 1.82
N LEU A 452 -18.94 25.99 1.30
CA LEU A 452 -18.65 26.48 -0.07
C LEU A 452 -17.15 26.67 -0.35
N ASP A 453 -16.40 27.20 0.62
CA ASP A 453 -14.96 27.42 0.54
C ASP A 453 -14.12 26.17 0.89
N HIS A 454 -14.78 25.05 1.22
CA HIS A 454 -14.06 23.84 1.62
C HIS A 454 -13.31 23.26 0.41
N PRO A 455 -12.03 22.89 0.57
CA PRO A 455 -11.30 22.21 -0.48
C PRO A 455 -11.82 20.77 -0.66
N LYS A 456 -11.80 20.24 -1.89
CA LYS A 456 -12.12 18.84 -2.21
C LYS A 456 -13.59 18.42 -1.97
N GLU A 457 -13.85 17.18 -1.59
CA GLU A 457 -15.14 16.47 -1.79
C GLU A 457 -16.34 17.16 -1.12
N ILE A 458 -16.20 17.60 0.13
CA ILE A 458 -17.26 18.31 0.85
C ILE A 458 -17.56 19.67 0.19
N GLY A 459 -16.53 20.35 -0.31
CA GLY A 459 -16.70 21.58 -1.06
C GLY A 459 -17.27 21.37 -2.45
N ASP A 460 -16.93 20.26 -3.12
CA ASP A 460 -17.53 19.88 -4.40
C ASP A 460 -19.03 19.62 -4.24
N MET A 461 -19.43 18.92 -3.17
CA MET A 461 -20.84 18.74 -2.82
C MET A 461 -21.54 20.07 -2.51
N ALA A 462 -20.91 20.95 -1.74
CA ALA A 462 -21.45 22.29 -1.44
C ALA A 462 -21.60 23.16 -2.70
N ARG A 463 -20.62 23.13 -3.61
CA ARG A 463 -20.69 23.82 -4.91
C ARG A 463 -21.76 23.25 -5.81
N ALA A 464 -21.88 21.92 -5.90
CA ALA A 464 -22.94 21.26 -6.65
C ALA A 464 -24.33 21.63 -6.10
N LEU A 465 -24.49 21.65 -4.78
CA LEU A 465 -25.71 22.10 -4.12
C LEU A 465 -25.99 23.58 -4.41
N ASN A 466 -24.96 24.42 -4.52
CA ASN A 466 -25.12 25.82 -4.90
C ASN A 466 -25.58 25.99 -6.35
N VAL A 467 -25.03 25.21 -7.29
CA VAL A 467 -25.52 25.19 -8.68
C VAL A 467 -26.99 24.73 -8.73
N PHE A 468 -27.36 23.74 -7.90
CA PHE A 468 -28.75 23.30 -7.80
C PHE A 468 -29.68 24.42 -7.28
N ARG A 469 -29.25 25.15 -6.25
CA ARG A 469 -29.96 26.34 -5.75
C ARG A 469 -30.13 27.40 -6.82
N GLU A 470 -29.07 27.71 -7.58
CA GLU A 470 -29.11 28.67 -8.68
C GLU A 470 -30.08 28.22 -9.78
N ASN A 471 -30.09 26.94 -10.14
CA ASN A 471 -31.04 26.39 -11.12
C ASN A 471 -32.50 26.46 -10.66
N VAL A 472 -32.78 26.12 -9.39
CA VAL A 472 -34.13 26.23 -8.81
C VAL A 472 -34.57 27.69 -8.77
N SER A 473 -33.68 28.60 -8.39
CA SER A 473 -33.93 30.05 -8.41
C SER A 473 -34.19 30.55 -9.83
N ALA A 474 -33.36 30.16 -10.79
CA ALA A 474 -33.49 30.58 -12.19
C ALA A 474 -34.78 30.07 -12.83
N ARG A 475 -35.22 28.84 -12.51
CA ARG A 475 -36.50 28.30 -12.96
C ARG A 475 -37.67 29.09 -12.38
N ARG A 476 -37.63 29.43 -11.10
CA ARG A 476 -38.67 30.24 -10.43
C ARG A 476 -38.70 31.67 -10.98
N GLU A 477 -37.53 32.25 -11.25
CA GLU A 477 -37.40 33.55 -11.90
C GLU A 477 -37.96 33.51 -13.32
N LEU A 478 -37.70 32.44 -14.08
CA LEU A 478 -38.26 32.24 -15.42
C LEU A 478 -39.78 32.07 -15.40
N GLU A 479 -40.34 31.26 -14.50
CA GLU A 479 -41.79 31.09 -14.36
C GLU A 479 -42.47 32.41 -13.97
N THR A 480 -41.90 33.14 -13.00
CA THR A 480 -42.38 34.48 -12.60
C THR A 480 -42.26 35.47 -13.75
N ARG A 481 -41.15 35.44 -14.50
CA ARG A 481 -40.90 36.30 -15.67
C ARG A 481 -41.87 35.97 -16.81
N LEU A 482 -42.18 34.70 -17.08
CA LEU A 482 -43.15 34.29 -18.09
C LEU A 482 -44.56 34.76 -17.73
N GLN A 483 -44.96 34.63 -16.46
CA GLN A 483 -46.23 35.17 -15.99
C GLN A 483 -46.25 36.70 -16.11
N GLN A 484 -45.19 37.39 -15.70
CA GLN A 484 -45.04 38.84 -15.89
C GLN A 484 -45.08 39.25 -17.36
N VAL A 485 -44.48 38.47 -18.27
CA VAL A 485 -44.53 38.72 -19.72
C VAL A 485 -45.98 38.67 -20.19
N ILE A 486 -46.72 37.60 -19.86
CA ILE A 486 -48.14 37.46 -20.23
C ILE A 486 -48.98 38.62 -19.65
N GLU A 487 -48.77 38.96 -18.38
CA GLU A 487 -49.47 40.05 -17.67
C GLU A 487 -49.15 41.44 -18.24
N SER A 488 -47.93 41.65 -18.74
CA SER A 488 -47.48 42.92 -19.32
C SER A 488 -47.68 43.01 -20.83
N MET A 489 -48.23 41.97 -21.48
CA MET A 489 -48.52 42.04 -22.92
C MET A 489 -49.52 43.18 -23.19
N PRO A 490 -49.25 44.04 -24.19
CA PRO A 490 -50.09 45.19 -24.52
C PRO A 490 -51.41 44.80 -25.20
N ASN A 491 -51.57 43.53 -25.56
CA ASN A 491 -52.79 42.96 -26.10
C ASN A 491 -53.53 42.18 -25.00
N GLY A 492 -54.86 42.18 -25.04
CA GLY A 492 -55.67 41.26 -24.24
C GLY A 492 -55.39 39.82 -24.67
N ILE A 493 -54.85 39.01 -23.77
CA ILE A 493 -54.59 37.60 -24.00
C ILE A 493 -55.69 36.79 -23.31
N ILE A 494 -56.36 35.93 -24.07
CA ILE A 494 -57.40 35.03 -23.58
C ILE A 494 -57.13 33.64 -24.13
N MET A 495 -57.04 32.63 -23.26
CA MET A 495 -56.95 31.23 -23.69
C MET A 495 -58.26 30.51 -23.39
N VAL A 496 -58.79 29.79 -24.37
CA VAL A 496 -60.03 29.01 -24.24
C VAL A 496 -59.80 27.54 -24.57
N ASN A 497 -60.54 26.66 -23.88
CA ASN A 497 -60.54 25.23 -24.16
C ASN A 497 -61.56 24.85 -25.24
N ASN A 498 -61.63 23.55 -25.56
CA ASN A 498 -62.51 22.98 -26.60
C ASN A 498 -64.01 23.23 -26.36
N LEU A 499 -64.44 23.42 -25.11
CA LEU A 499 -65.82 23.78 -24.76
C LEU A 499 -66.09 25.29 -24.90
N GLY A 500 -65.06 26.10 -25.14
CA GLY A 500 -65.15 27.55 -25.25
C GLY A 500 -65.09 28.29 -23.91
N MET A 501 -64.62 27.62 -22.86
CA MET A 501 -64.47 28.19 -21.53
C MET A 501 -63.12 28.87 -21.41
N ILE A 502 -63.10 30.07 -20.83
CA ILE A 502 -61.88 30.86 -20.61
C ILE A 502 -61.06 30.26 -19.46
N GLU A 503 -59.78 29.99 -19.69
CA GLU A 503 -58.85 29.39 -18.71
C GLU A 503 -57.73 30.35 -18.28
N ILE A 504 -57.23 31.20 -19.17
CA ILE A 504 -56.22 32.21 -18.87
C ILE A 504 -56.71 33.56 -19.40
N VAL A 505 -56.55 34.60 -18.59
CA VAL A 505 -56.68 36.01 -19.01
C VAL A 505 -55.49 36.78 -18.46
N ASN A 506 -55.01 37.78 -19.20
CA ASN A 506 -54.04 38.74 -18.67
C ASN A 506 -54.74 40.05 -18.23
N ALA A 507 -54.03 40.88 -17.45
CA ALA A 507 -54.54 42.16 -16.96
C ALA A 507 -55.05 43.09 -18.08
N GLN A 508 -54.49 43.02 -19.29
CA GLN A 508 -54.94 43.82 -20.42
C GLN A 508 -56.31 43.38 -20.95
N ALA A 509 -56.62 42.08 -20.96
CA ALA A 509 -57.95 41.60 -21.32
C ALA A 509 -59.02 42.07 -20.31
N GLU A 510 -58.70 42.10 -19.02
CA GLU A 510 -59.57 42.66 -17.97
C GLU A 510 -59.88 44.14 -18.23
N LYS A 511 -58.87 44.92 -18.62
CA LYS A 511 -59.03 46.34 -18.99
C LYS A 511 -59.84 46.54 -20.26
N ILE A 512 -59.54 45.80 -21.33
CA ILE A 512 -60.22 45.95 -22.64
C ILE A 512 -61.70 45.61 -22.50
N PHE A 513 -62.09 44.59 -21.73
CA PHE A 513 -63.48 44.16 -21.64
C PHE A 513 -64.21 44.64 -20.36
N GLY A 514 -63.50 45.20 -19.38
CA GLY A 514 -64.06 45.78 -18.16
C GLY A 514 -64.52 44.78 -17.09
N TYR A 515 -64.15 43.51 -17.23
CA TYR A 515 -64.47 42.43 -16.28
C TYR A 515 -63.24 42.07 -15.44
N GLU A 516 -63.45 41.69 -14.19
CA GLU A 516 -62.38 41.08 -13.39
C GLU A 516 -62.15 39.63 -13.82
N ARG A 517 -60.91 39.15 -13.68
CA ARG A 517 -60.48 37.81 -14.06
C ARG A 517 -61.34 36.70 -13.47
N ASN A 518 -61.73 36.84 -12.20
CA ASN A 518 -62.57 35.86 -11.52
C ASN A 518 -63.99 35.77 -12.12
N GLU A 519 -64.44 36.81 -12.82
CA GLU A 519 -65.73 36.85 -13.53
C GLU A 519 -65.65 36.31 -14.97
N LEU A 520 -64.43 36.07 -15.47
CA LEU A 520 -64.12 35.59 -16.82
C LEU A 520 -63.64 34.14 -16.84
N ILE A 521 -62.74 33.74 -15.93
CA ILE A 521 -62.24 32.37 -15.86
C ILE A 521 -63.42 31.42 -15.58
N GLY A 522 -63.50 30.32 -16.33
CA GLY A 522 -64.58 29.35 -16.23
C GLY A 522 -65.92 29.84 -16.79
N ASN A 523 -65.96 30.97 -17.50
CA ASN A 523 -67.15 31.43 -18.23
C ASN A 523 -66.96 31.26 -19.76
N PRO A 524 -68.06 31.16 -20.54
CA PRO A 524 -67.99 31.05 -21.98
C PRO A 524 -67.52 32.34 -22.65
N ILE A 525 -66.68 32.21 -23.68
CA ILE A 525 -66.13 33.35 -24.44
C ILE A 525 -67.20 34.23 -25.10
N GLU A 526 -68.40 33.68 -25.37
CA GLU A 526 -69.54 34.42 -25.92
C GLU A 526 -69.98 35.62 -25.06
N LYS A 527 -69.60 35.67 -23.78
CA LYS A 527 -69.85 36.80 -22.89
C LYS A 527 -69.15 38.09 -23.34
N LEU A 528 -68.04 37.97 -24.08
CA LEU A 528 -67.22 39.09 -24.57
C LEU A 528 -67.55 39.50 -26.02
N ILE A 529 -68.57 38.88 -26.61
CA ILE A 529 -68.95 39.04 -28.02
C ILE A 529 -70.29 39.74 -28.10
N PRO A 530 -70.47 40.74 -29.00
CA PRO A 530 -71.75 41.42 -29.18
C PRO A 530 -72.92 40.47 -29.44
N GLN A 531 -74.09 40.79 -28.87
CA GLN A 531 -75.25 39.87 -28.81
C GLN A 531 -75.77 39.43 -30.19
N ASN A 532 -75.58 40.25 -31.22
CA ASN A 532 -75.91 39.96 -32.61
C ASN A 532 -75.06 38.81 -33.20
N ILE A 533 -73.82 38.63 -32.74
CA ILE A 533 -72.86 37.62 -33.20
C ILE A 533 -72.78 36.44 -32.23
N ALA A 534 -73.01 36.66 -30.93
CA ALA A 534 -72.88 35.64 -29.88
C ALA A 534 -73.70 34.36 -30.14
N LYS A 535 -74.88 34.45 -30.78
CA LYS A 535 -75.71 33.28 -31.13
C LYS A 535 -75.11 32.36 -32.21
N THR A 536 -74.30 32.92 -33.11
CA THR A 536 -73.69 32.17 -34.22
C THR A 536 -72.23 31.78 -33.94
N HIS A 537 -71.60 32.39 -32.93
CA HIS A 537 -70.20 32.19 -32.57
C HIS A 537 -69.81 30.73 -32.21
N PRO A 538 -70.61 29.94 -31.48
CA PRO A 538 -70.25 28.54 -31.18
C PRO A 538 -69.97 27.69 -32.44
N SER A 539 -70.65 27.98 -33.55
CA SER A 539 -70.42 27.29 -34.83
C SER A 539 -69.07 27.67 -35.46
N TYR A 540 -68.66 28.95 -35.35
CA TYR A 540 -67.34 29.41 -35.81
C TYR A 540 -66.21 28.83 -34.96
N ARG A 541 -66.43 28.69 -33.65
CA ARG A 541 -65.50 28.02 -32.74
C ARG A 541 -65.34 26.55 -33.11
N ALA A 542 -66.44 25.80 -33.27
CA ALA A 542 -66.40 24.39 -33.64
C ALA A 542 -65.63 24.15 -34.95
N ASN A 543 -65.84 25.00 -35.95
CA ASN A 543 -65.12 24.93 -37.22
C ASN A 543 -63.61 25.20 -37.06
N PHE A 544 -63.21 26.14 -36.20
CA PHE A 544 -61.79 26.40 -35.93
C PHE A 544 -61.08 25.20 -35.29
N PHE A 545 -61.73 24.50 -34.35
CA PHE A 545 -61.17 23.29 -33.74
C PHE A 545 -61.08 22.11 -34.71
N GLN A 546 -61.95 22.05 -35.72
CA GLN A 546 -61.88 21.02 -36.78
C GLN A 546 -60.75 21.28 -37.78
N ASN A 547 -60.44 22.55 -38.07
CA ASN A 547 -59.37 22.94 -38.99
C ASN A 547 -58.50 24.05 -38.37
N PRO A 548 -57.57 23.68 -37.47
CA PRO A 548 -56.79 24.65 -36.73
C PRO A 548 -55.70 25.29 -37.58
N SER A 549 -55.77 26.61 -37.72
CA SER A 549 -54.74 27.39 -38.43
C SER A 549 -54.58 28.75 -37.77
N PRO A 550 -53.35 29.25 -37.55
CA PRO A 550 -53.15 30.63 -37.13
C PRO A 550 -53.84 31.58 -38.12
N ARG A 551 -54.70 32.46 -37.62
CA ARG A 551 -55.39 33.44 -38.49
C ARG A 551 -55.63 34.74 -37.75
N VAL A 552 -55.45 35.84 -38.48
CA VAL A 552 -55.85 37.17 -38.03
C VAL A 552 -57.28 37.40 -38.51
N MET A 553 -58.15 37.79 -37.59
CA MET A 553 -59.49 38.25 -37.89
C MET A 553 -59.47 39.78 -37.92
N GLY A 554 -59.84 40.38 -39.06
CA GLY A 554 -59.80 41.84 -39.26
C GLY A 554 -59.50 42.30 -40.70
N ALA A 555 -59.11 41.39 -41.61
CA ALA A 555 -58.96 41.75 -43.03
C ALA A 555 -60.33 41.81 -43.73
N GLY A 556 -60.88 43.02 -43.85
CA GLY A 556 -62.10 43.31 -44.63
C GLY A 556 -63.42 43.29 -43.85
N ARG A 557 -63.40 43.11 -42.52
CA ARG A 557 -64.55 43.30 -41.62
C ARG A 557 -64.09 43.90 -40.31
N GLU A 558 -64.76 44.96 -39.87
CA GLU A 558 -64.55 45.54 -38.54
C GLU A 558 -65.12 44.58 -37.50
N LEU A 559 -64.31 44.27 -36.48
CA LEU A 559 -64.71 43.42 -35.37
C LEU A 559 -64.87 44.27 -34.12
N PHE A 560 -65.89 43.92 -33.35
CA PHE A 560 -66.21 44.61 -32.10
C PHE A 560 -66.29 43.60 -30.97
N GLY A 561 -65.68 43.94 -29.85
CA GLY A 561 -65.81 43.25 -28.58
C GLY A 561 -66.89 43.92 -27.74
N LEU A 562 -67.56 43.16 -26.88
CA LEU A 562 -68.56 43.70 -25.97
C LEU A 562 -67.92 43.97 -24.59
N HIS A 563 -67.91 45.23 -24.19
CA HIS A 563 -67.44 45.63 -22.86
C HIS A 563 -68.53 45.42 -21.79
N ARG A 564 -68.14 45.29 -20.52
CA ARG A 564 -69.05 45.07 -19.37
C ARG A 564 -70.21 46.06 -19.26
N ASN A 565 -69.98 47.32 -19.63
CA ASN A 565 -70.99 48.39 -19.61
C ASN A 565 -71.97 48.34 -20.82
N GLY A 566 -71.81 47.37 -21.72
CA GLY A 566 -72.62 47.18 -22.92
C GLY A 566 -72.13 47.92 -24.17
N SER A 567 -71.02 48.67 -24.12
CA SER A 567 -70.47 49.34 -25.32
C SER A 567 -69.65 48.40 -26.18
N GLU A 568 -69.69 48.63 -27.50
CA GLU A 568 -68.86 47.92 -28.48
C GLU A 568 -67.49 48.61 -28.62
N ILE A 569 -66.41 47.85 -28.48
CA ILE A 569 -65.02 48.31 -28.62
C ILE A 569 -64.46 47.76 -29.92
N PRO A 570 -63.90 48.60 -30.82
CA PRO A 570 -63.29 48.12 -32.04
C PRO A 570 -62.03 47.33 -31.69
N ILE A 571 -62.00 46.07 -32.09
CA ILE A 571 -60.91 45.15 -31.77
C ILE A 571 -60.35 44.47 -33.01
N GLU A 572 -59.07 44.13 -32.96
CA GLU A 572 -58.42 43.23 -33.90
C GLU A 572 -58.05 41.94 -33.15
N ILE A 573 -58.37 40.77 -33.70
CA ILE A 573 -58.18 39.50 -33.00
C ILE A 573 -57.24 38.59 -33.80
N GLY A 574 -56.14 38.15 -33.20
CA GLY A 574 -55.32 37.04 -33.70
C GLY A 574 -55.65 35.74 -32.97
N LEU A 575 -55.96 34.67 -33.69
CA LEU A 575 -56.14 33.33 -33.11
C LEU A 575 -54.96 32.43 -33.46
N ALA A 576 -54.41 31.76 -32.44
CA ALA A 576 -53.38 30.74 -32.59
C ALA A 576 -53.79 29.45 -31.88
N PRO A 577 -53.66 28.27 -32.52
CA PRO A 577 -53.81 27.00 -31.84
C PRO A 577 -52.59 26.76 -30.93
N VAL A 578 -52.82 26.25 -29.72
CA VAL A 578 -51.77 25.87 -28.77
C VAL A 578 -52.02 24.44 -28.32
N ASP A 579 -51.06 23.56 -28.62
CA ASP A 579 -51.09 22.18 -28.15
C ASP A 579 -50.65 22.11 -26.69
N SER A 580 -51.50 21.54 -25.85
CA SER A 580 -51.23 21.27 -24.44
C SER A 580 -51.46 19.79 -24.13
N LYS A 581 -50.97 19.33 -22.96
CA LYS A 581 -51.17 17.95 -22.50
C LYS A 581 -52.66 17.57 -22.33
N ASP A 582 -53.52 18.55 -22.05
CA ASP A 582 -54.96 18.36 -21.83
C ASP A 582 -55.79 18.49 -23.13
N GLY A 583 -55.12 18.48 -24.29
CA GLY A 583 -55.72 18.67 -25.61
C GLY A 583 -55.51 20.07 -26.17
N MET A 584 -55.97 20.25 -27.40
CA MET A 584 -55.78 21.48 -28.16
C MET A 584 -56.56 22.65 -27.54
N LYS A 585 -55.89 23.79 -27.35
CA LYS A 585 -56.47 25.04 -26.85
C LYS A 585 -56.33 26.15 -27.89
N VAL A 586 -57.07 27.24 -27.71
CA VAL A 586 -57.01 28.41 -28.59
C VAL A 586 -56.56 29.61 -27.80
N LEU A 587 -55.44 30.21 -28.21
CA LEU A 587 -54.96 31.48 -27.69
C LEU A 587 -55.49 32.59 -28.59
N ALA A 588 -56.25 33.51 -28.01
CA ALA A 588 -56.72 34.72 -28.65
C ALA A 588 -55.90 35.92 -28.15
N SER A 589 -55.32 36.68 -29.08
CA SER A 589 -54.74 37.99 -28.82
C SER A 589 -55.70 39.04 -29.35
N VAL A 590 -56.20 39.89 -28.46
CA VAL A 590 -57.20 40.93 -28.74
C VAL A 590 -56.52 42.29 -28.58
N VAL A 591 -56.59 43.11 -29.62
CA VAL A 591 -56.03 44.47 -29.62
C VAL A 591 -57.18 45.45 -29.70
N ASP A 592 -57.31 46.35 -28.73
CA ASP A 592 -58.16 47.53 -28.90
C ASP A 592 -57.47 48.50 -29.87
N ILE A 593 -58.08 48.75 -31.03
CA ILE A 593 -57.50 49.58 -32.08
C ILE A 593 -57.92 51.05 -32.00
N THR A 594 -58.51 51.47 -30.86
CA THR A 594 -58.90 52.86 -30.63
C THR A 594 -57.70 53.83 -30.77
N GLU A 595 -56.49 53.41 -30.38
CA GLU A 595 -55.26 54.24 -30.40
C GLU A 595 -54.41 54.08 -31.68
N ARG A 596 -54.52 52.95 -32.41
CA ARG A 596 -53.94 52.78 -33.77
C ARG A 596 -54.51 53.82 -34.74
N ARG A 597 -55.73 54.24 -34.49
CA ARG A 597 -56.38 55.41 -35.11
C ARG A 597 -55.64 56.72 -34.83
N ASN A 598 -55.01 56.86 -33.66
CA ASN A 598 -54.25 58.04 -33.25
C ASN A 598 -52.79 58.03 -33.75
N SER A 599 -52.25 56.87 -34.18
CA SER A 599 -50.89 56.70 -34.73
C SER A 599 -50.72 57.16 -36.19
N THR A 600 -51.44 58.24 -36.56
CA THR A 600 -50.84 59.34 -37.34
C THR A 600 -49.72 60.04 -36.52
N LEU A 601 -49.66 59.78 -35.20
CA LEU A 601 -48.50 59.94 -34.31
C LEU A 601 -47.24 59.12 -34.69
N ALA A 602 -47.34 58.17 -35.63
CA ALA A 602 -46.23 57.34 -36.13
C ALA A 602 -45.09 58.13 -36.83
N LEU A 603 -45.26 59.43 -37.08
CA LEU A 603 -44.18 60.30 -37.59
C LEU A 603 -43.09 60.55 -36.53
N ASN A 604 -43.45 60.53 -35.24
CA ASN A 604 -42.51 60.78 -34.13
C ASN A 604 -41.66 59.56 -33.76
N GLU A 605 -42.19 58.34 -33.91
CA GLU A 605 -41.45 57.08 -33.65
C GLU A 605 -40.28 56.85 -34.62
N SER A 606 -40.38 57.31 -35.86
CA SER A 606 -39.30 57.19 -36.84
C SER A 606 -38.04 57.96 -36.42
N ARG A 607 -38.21 59.09 -35.71
CA ARG A 607 -37.12 59.94 -35.20
C ARG A 607 -36.42 59.30 -34.00
N GLU A 608 -37.20 58.71 -33.08
CA GLU A 608 -36.68 58.02 -31.88
C GLU A 608 -35.98 56.70 -32.25
N ARG A 609 -36.48 56.00 -33.27
CA ARG A 609 -35.86 54.77 -33.81
C ARG A 609 -34.49 55.01 -34.44
N LEU A 610 -34.31 56.15 -35.12
CA LEU A 610 -33.02 56.55 -35.71
C LEU A 610 -31.97 56.89 -34.63
N GLU A 611 -32.39 57.54 -33.53
CA GLU A 611 -31.51 57.81 -32.39
C GLU A 611 -31.13 56.54 -31.62
N LEU A 612 -32.08 55.63 -31.38
CA LEU A 612 -31.82 54.34 -30.72
C LEU A 612 -30.91 53.42 -31.56
N THR A 613 -31.06 53.43 -32.89
CA THR A 613 -30.25 52.58 -33.78
C THR A 613 -28.77 52.95 -33.78
N THR A 614 -28.45 54.26 -33.76
CA THR A 614 -27.05 54.72 -33.67
C THR A 614 -26.43 54.48 -32.29
N ARG A 615 -27.24 54.56 -31.22
CA ARG A 615 -26.81 54.35 -29.84
C ARG A 615 -26.59 52.88 -29.49
N ILE A 616 -27.50 51.98 -29.87
CA ILE A 616 -27.40 50.53 -29.59
C ILE A 616 -26.20 49.89 -30.30
N ASN A 617 -25.92 50.31 -31.53
CA ASN A 617 -24.82 49.75 -32.33
C ASN A 617 -23.45 50.42 -32.07
N GLN A 618 -23.36 51.34 -31.09
CA GLN A 618 -22.15 52.13 -30.80
C GLN A 618 -21.51 52.74 -32.06
N ILE A 619 -22.35 53.24 -32.98
CA ILE A 619 -21.88 53.91 -34.20
C ILE A 619 -21.86 55.41 -33.91
N GLY A 620 -20.67 55.92 -33.63
CA GLY A 620 -20.44 57.35 -33.50
C GLY A 620 -20.56 58.00 -34.87
N VAL A 621 -21.36 59.05 -35.00
CA VAL A 621 -21.49 59.85 -36.22
C VAL A 621 -20.96 61.24 -35.92
N TRP A 622 -20.13 61.77 -36.81
CA TRP A 622 -19.56 63.09 -36.69
C TRP A 622 -19.62 63.86 -38.01
N GLU A 623 -19.83 65.17 -37.93
CA GLU A 623 -19.78 66.10 -39.05
C GLU A 623 -18.74 67.18 -38.74
N TYR A 624 -17.80 67.39 -39.66
CA TYR A 624 -16.78 68.43 -39.58
C TYR A 624 -17.02 69.48 -40.67
N ILE A 625 -17.29 70.71 -40.26
CA ILE A 625 -17.44 71.87 -41.14
C ILE A 625 -16.06 72.51 -41.25
N VAL A 626 -15.43 72.36 -42.41
CA VAL A 626 -14.00 72.68 -42.60
C VAL A 626 -13.76 74.18 -42.48
N ASP A 627 -14.63 75.00 -43.07
CA ASP A 627 -14.48 76.46 -43.10
C ASP A 627 -14.67 77.11 -41.72
N GLU A 628 -15.44 76.47 -40.84
CA GLU A 628 -15.73 76.96 -39.47
C GLU A 628 -14.83 76.30 -38.41
N GLY A 629 -14.06 75.26 -38.78
CA GLY A 629 -13.29 74.45 -37.84
C GLY A 629 -14.14 73.71 -36.79
N ARG A 630 -15.45 73.57 -37.04
CA ARG A 630 -16.45 73.08 -36.09
C ARG A 630 -16.74 71.59 -36.29
N LEU A 631 -16.75 70.84 -35.19
CA LEU A 631 -17.04 69.41 -35.15
C LEU A 631 -18.35 69.14 -34.39
N ILE A 632 -19.25 68.38 -35.01
CA ILE A 632 -20.57 68.04 -34.47
C ILE A 632 -20.62 66.53 -34.28
N TRP A 633 -20.98 66.06 -33.08
CA TRP A 633 -21.03 64.64 -32.72
C TRP A 633 -22.44 64.19 -32.34
N ASN A 634 -22.79 62.95 -32.67
CA ASN A 634 -23.94 62.27 -32.10
C ASN A 634 -23.62 61.71 -30.69
N ASN A 635 -24.65 61.22 -30.00
CA ASN A 635 -24.52 60.72 -28.63
C ASN A 635 -23.54 59.53 -28.49
N ALA A 636 -23.50 58.65 -29.50
CA ALA A 636 -22.62 57.48 -29.50
C ALA A 636 -21.12 57.86 -29.60
N MET A 637 -20.76 58.96 -30.25
CA MET A 637 -19.38 59.47 -30.28
C MET A 637 -18.85 59.76 -28.87
N PHE A 638 -19.66 60.39 -28.03
CA PHE A 638 -19.29 60.69 -26.64
C PHE A 638 -19.08 59.42 -25.80
N GLU A 639 -19.92 58.40 -26.00
CA GLU A 639 -19.80 57.10 -25.34
C GLU A 639 -18.54 56.32 -25.81
N ILE A 640 -18.22 56.36 -27.11
CA ILE A 640 -17.00 55.72 -27.66
C ILE A 640 -15.74 56.39 -27.10
N TYR A 641 -15.73 57.71 -27.00
CA TYR A 641 -14.56 58.48 -26.55
C TYR A 641 -14.51 58.69 -25.02
N GLY A 642 -15.55 58.29 -24.29
CA GLY A 642 -15.62 58.41 -22.83
C GLY A 642 -15.69 59.86 -22.33
N LEU A 643 -16.21 60.78 -23.15
CA LEU A 643 -16.29 62.22 -22.86
C LEU A 643 -17.70 62.64 -22.51
N ASP A 644 -17.84 63.65 -21.65
CA ASP A 644 -19.13 64.29 -21.40
C ASP A 644 -19.45 65.36 -22.45
N ARG A 645 -20.74 65.55 -22.76
CA ARG A 645 -21.16 66.50 -23.80
C ARG A 645 -20.80 67.95 -23.48
N GLY A 646 -20.76 68.30 -22.20
CA GLY A 646 -20.44 69.65 -21.75
C GLY A 646 -18.95 69.98 -21.77
N SER A 647 -18.06 68.98 -21.81
CA SER A 647 -16.61 69.18 -21.72
C SER A 647 -15.89 69.19 -23.07
N PHE A 648 -16.58 68.84 -24.16
CA PHE A 648 -16.02 68.83 -25.50
C PHE A 648 -16.28 70.14 -26.24
N ASN A 649 -15.22 70.89 -26.55
CA ASN A 649 -15.32 72.21 -27.17
C ASN A 649 -15.67 72.19 -28.68
N ASN A 650 -16.18 71.08 -29.23
CA ASN A 650 -16.63 70.96 -30.64
C ASN A 650 -15.59 71.43 -31.67
N THR A 651 -14.30 71.24 -31.40
CA THR A 651 -13.19 71.64 -32.27
C THR A 651 -12.34 70.45 -32.68
N TYR A 652 -11.66 70.58 -33.82
CA TYR A 652 -10.67 69.60 -34.28
C TYR A 652 -9.56 69.35 -33.24
N VAL A 653 -9.10 70.41 -32.57
CA VAL A 653 -8.04 70.34 -31.55
C VAL A 653 -8.47 69.47 -30.36
N ALA A 654 -9.75 69.55 -29.96
CA ALA A 654 -10.27 68.73 -28.87
C ALA A 654 -10.31 67.24 -29.25
N TRP A 655 -10.69 66.89 -30.49
CA TRP A 655 -10.63 65.51 -30.96
C TRP A 655 -9.18 64.99 -31.03
N ARG A 656 -8.24 65.81 -31.50
CA ARG A 656 -6.81 65.48 -31.62
C ARG A 656 -6.19 65.02 -30.29
N GLN A 657 -6.63 65.60 -29.17
CA GLN A 657 -6.14 65.24 -27.83
C GLN A 657 -6.57 63.84 -27.37
N CYS A 658 -7.63 63.28 -27.98
CA CYS A 658 -8.12 61.95 -27.65
C CYS A 658 -7.46 60.85 -28.49
N VAL A 659 -6.69 61.19 -29.52
CA VAL A 659 -6.00 60.21 -30.38
C VAL A 659 -4.67 59.80 -29.73
N HIS A 660 -4.31 58.51 -29.82
CA HIS A 660 -3.06 58.00 -29.26
C HIS A 660 -1.84 58.70 -29.89
N PRO A 661 -0.85 59.16 -29.11
CA PRO A 661 0.27 59.99 -29.61
C PRO A 661 0.99 59.45 -30.84
N ASP A 662 1.20 58.13 -30.90
CA ASP A 662 1.86 57.44 -32.02
C ASP A 662 1.06 57.50 -33.33
N ASP A 663 -0.27 57.56 -33.25
CA ASP A 663 -1.15 57.44 -34.40
C ASP A 663 -1.48 58.81 -35.01
N ILE A 664 -1.36 59.91 -34.24
CA ILE A 664 -1.74 61.28 -34.63
C ILE A 664 -1.14 61.68 -35.97
N LYS A 665 0.19 61.53 -36.14
CA LYS A 665 0.89 61.99 -37.36
C LYS A 665 0.37 61.32 -38.63
N ALA A 666 0.08 60.01 -38.56
CA ALA A 666 -0.41 59.25 -39.70
C ALA A 666 -1.87 59.60 -40.02
N VAL A 667 -2.71 59.74 -38.99
CA VAL A 667 -4.13 60.07 -39.14
C VAL A 667 -4.33 61.49 -39.67
N GLU A 668 -3.63 62.49 -39.12
CA GLU A 668 -3.74 63.88 -39.58
C GLU A 668 -3.30 64.04 -41.04
N LYS A 669 -2.24 63.32 -41.45
CA LYS A 669 -1.79 63.31 -42.85
C LYS A 669 -2.91 62.81 -43.79
N SER A 670 -3.45 61.63 -43.50
CA SER A 670 -4.54 61.03 -44.31
C SER A 670 -5.82 61.87 -44.30
N PHE A 671 -6.14 62.49 -43.16
CA PHE A 671 -7.28 63.38 -43.01
C PHE A 671 -7.15 64.63 -43.89
N ASN A 672 -6.00 65.30 -43.85
CA ASN A 672 -5.74 66.50 -44.65
C ASN A 672 -5.66 66.19 -46.15
N GLU A 673 -5.03 65.07 -46.53
CA GLU A 673 -5.00 64.61 -47.93
C GLU A 673 -6.42 64.34 -48.46
N SER A 674 -7.29 63.74 -47.66
CA SER A 674 -8.69 63.46 -48.04
C SER A 674 -9.50 64.75 -48.26
N ILE A 675 -9.31 65.77 -47.41
CA ILE A 675 -9.96 67.08 -47.56
C ILE A 675 -9.43 67.80 -48.81
N ALA A 676 -8.12 67.81 -49.04
CA ALA A 676 -7.50 68.47 -50.18
C ALA A 676 -7.90 67.83 -51.52
N ALA A 677 -7.98 66.50 -51.55
CA ALA A 677 -8.32 65.73 -52.75
C ALA A 677 -9.83 65.51 -52.95
N LEU A 678 -10.67 65.91 -51.98
CA LEU A 678 -12.12 65.62 -51.96
C LEU A 678 -12.45 64.11 -52.07
N THR A 679 -11.58 63.26 -51.53
CA THR A 679 -11.77 61.81 -51.53
C THR A 679 -12.31 61.31 -50.19
N PRO A 680 -13.01 60.16 -50.15
CA PRO A 680 -13.42 59.55 -48.88
C PRO A 680 -12.22 59.30 -47.97
N PHE A 681 -12.35 59.65 -46.69
CA PHE A 681 -11.37 59.35 -45.66
C PHE A 681 -11.69 58.01 -45.02
N SER A 682 -10.69 57.16 -44.90
CA SER A 682 -10.80 55.96 -44.09
C SER A 682 -9.50 55.75 -43.33
N SER A 683 -9.62 55.51 -42.03
CA SER A 683 -8.47 55.26 -41.17
C SER A 683 -8.88 54.43 -39.96
N LYS A 684 -7.95 53.60 -39.48
CA LYS A 684 -8.06 52.89 -38.21
C LYS A 684 -6.99 53.41 -37.28
N PHE A 685 -7.35 53.82 -36.07
CA PHE A 685 -6.40 54.35 -35.10
C PHE A 685 -6.88 54.15 -33.67
N ARG A 686 -5.98 54.34 -32.71
CA ARG A 686 -6.25 54.21 -31.29
C ARG A 686 -6.66 55.55 -30.69
N ILE A 687 -7.63 55.49 -29.79
CA ILE A 687 -8.04 56.62 -28.94
C ILE A 687 -7.79 56.28 -27.47
N ILE A 688 -7.55 57.32 -26.67
CA ILE A 688 -7.34 57.23 -25.23
C ILE A 688 -8.51 57.92 -24.55
N GLN A 689 -9.24 57.17 -23.74
CA GLN A 689 -10.33 57.70 -22.92
C GLN A 689 -9.78 58.40 -21.65
N PRO A 690 -10.56 59.26 -20.98
CA PRO A 690 -10.09 59.98 -19.78
C PRO A 690 -9.63 59.11 -18.61
N ASP A 691 -10.09 57.85 -18.54
CA ASP A 691 -9.70 56.86 -17.55
C ASP A 691 -8.38 56.13 -17.89
N GLY A 692 -7.77 56.46 -19.04
CA GLY A 692 -6.56 55.85 -19.57
C GLY A 692 -6.80 54.60 -20.43
N THR A 693 -8.05 54.19 -20.64
CA THR A 693 -8.39 53.03 -21.48
C THR A 693 -8.12 53.34 -22.96
N ILE A 694 -7.41 52.42 -23.63
CA ILE A 694 -7.14 52.52 -25.07
C ILE A 694 -8.20 51.74 -25.84
N LYS A 695 -8.86 52.40 -26.81
CA LYS A 695 -9.80 51.77 -27.75
C LYS A 695 -9.31 51.89 -29.18
N HIS A 696 -9.67 50.92 -30.01
CA HIS A 696 -9.41 50.94 -31.45
C HIS A 696 -10.67 51.37 -32.18
N VAL A 697 -10.59 52.46 -32.95
CA VAL A 697 -11.72 52.95 -33.74
C VAL A 697 -11.42 52.83 -35.23
N ASN A 698 -12.42 52.37 -35.97
CA ASN A 698 -12.42 52.38 -37.43
C ASN A 698 -13.28 53.56 -37.91
N VAL A 699 -12.67 54.45 -38.67
CA VAL A 699 -13.28 55.70 -39.14
C VAL A 699 -13.44 55.65 -40.65
N LYS A 700 -14.63 56.02 -41.10
CA LYS A 700 -14.95 56.24 -42.51
C LYS A 700 -15.73 57.53 -42.65
N ALA A 701 -15.33 58.41 -43.55
CA ALA A 701 -16.01 59.66 -43.81
C ALA A 701 -16.03 60.01 -45.29
N LYS A 702 -17.10 60.67 -45.72
CA LYS A 702 -17.20 61.29 -47.04
C LYS A 702 -16.97 62.79 -46.92
N VAL A 703 -16.30 63.36 -47.91
CA VAL A 703 -16.16 64.81 -48.07
C VAL A 703 -17.19 65.26 -49.10
N ASP A 704 -17.96 66.31 -48.78
CA ASP A 704 -19.07 66.78 -49.60
C ASP A 704 -19.08 68.32 -49.65
N ARG A 705 -19.53 68.89 -50.78
CA ARG A 705 -19.75 70.33 -50.96
C ARG A 705 -21.24 70.57 -51.14
N GLN A 706 -21.85 71.32 -50.22
CA GLN A 706 -23.31 71.45 -50.18
C GLN A 706 -23.84 72.28 -51.37
N ALA A 707 -24.91 71.80 -52.01
CA ALA A 707 -25.53 72.51 -53.14
C ALA A 707 -26.19 73.81 -52.67
N GLY A 708 -25.63 74.95 -53.10
CA GLY A 708 -26.18 76.30 -52.87
C GLY A 708 -25.31 77.21 -51.99
N ASN A 709 -24.32 76.70 -51.26
CA ASN A 709 -23.36 77.50 -50.50
C ASN A 709 -21.99 76.81 -50.55
N GLN A 710 -20.91 77.55 -50.80
CA GLN A 710 -19.58 77.01 -51.15
C GLN A 710 -18.83 76.30 -50.00
N GLN A 711 -19.52 75.91 -48.91
CA GLN A 711 -18.93 75.35 -47.70
C GLN A 711 -18.54 73.87 -47.86
N LEU A 712 -17.33 73.54 -47.38
CA LEU A 712 -16.78 72.18 -47.41
C LEU A 712 -17.07 71.47 -46.08
N ARG A 713 -17.68 70.28 -46.15
CA ARG A 713 -17.96 69.46 -44.96
C ARG A 713 -17.52 68.02 -45.13
N MET A 714 -17.31 67.35 -44.00
CA MET A 714 -16.92 65.95 -43.92
C MET A 714 -17.80 65.22 -42.93
N LEU A 715 -18.56 64.24 -43.40
CA LEU A 715 -19.47 63.44 -42.59
C LEU A 715 -18.92 62.03 -42.45
N GLY A 716 -18.72 61.57 -41.22
CA GLY A 716 -18.12 60.28 -40.95
C GLY A 716 -18.75 59.51 -39.81
N THR A 717 -18.37 58.24 -39.75
CA THR A 717 -18.75 57.29 -38.71
C THR A 717 -17.51 56.70 -38.05
N ASN A 718 -17.54 56.56 -36.73
CA ASN A 718 -16.56 55.84 -35.93
C ASN A 718 -17.22 54.61 -35.31
N ILE A 719 -16.57 53.46 -35.46
CA ILE A 719 -17.01 52.19 -34.87
C ILE A 719 -15.88 51.68 -33.97
N ASP A 720 -16.20 51.31 -32.73
CA ASP A 720 -15.26 50.63 -31.83
C ASP A 720 -15.03 49.18 -32.30
N VAL A 721 -13.81 48.88 -32.74
CA VAL A 721 -13.40 47.55 -33.24
C VAL A 721 -12.50 46.81 -32.25
N THR A 722 -12.39 47.29 -31.01
CA THR A 722 -11.47 46.73 -30.00
C THR A 722 -11.71 45.24 -29.74
N ARG A 723 -12.98 44.81 -29.70
CA ARG A 723 -13.36 43.39 -29.50
C ARG A 723 -12.92 42.48 -30.66
N GLU A 724 -13.00 42.98 -31.88
CA GLU A 724 -12.65 42.23 -33.09
C GLU A 724 -11.13 42.04 -33.21
N GLU A 725 -10.36 43.10 -32.95
CA GLU A 725 -8.90 43.07 -32.94
C GLU A 725 -8.34 42.15 -31.82
N MET A 726 -8.94 42.17 -30.63
CA MET A 726 -8.56 41.23 -29.55
C MET A 726 -8.92 39.77 -29.88
N ALA A 727 -10.02 39.52 -30.59
CA ALA A 727 -10.42 38.17 -31.00
C ALA A 727 -9.47 37.59 -32.06
N LEU A 728 -9.04 38.39 -33.04
CA LEU A 728 -8.04 38.02 -34.04
C LEU A 728 -6.70 37.64 -33.40
N ALA A 729 -6.20 38.45 -32.46
CA ALA A 729 -4.98 38.14 -31.70
C ALA A 729 -5.12 36.83 -30.89
N ARG A 730 -6.30 36.57 -30.33
CA ARG A 730 -6.58 35.35 -29.57
C ARG A 730 -6.57 34.10 -30.46
N ILE A 731 -7.10 34.17 -31.68
CA ILE A 731 -7.08 33.07 -32.65
C ILE A 731 -5.64 32.68 -32.97
N HIS A 732 -4.79 33.64 -33.32
CA HIS A 732 -3.36 33.39 -33.58
C HIS A 732 -2.64 32.74 -32.39
N THR A 733 -2.97 33.14 -31.17
CA THR A 733 -2.36 32.56 -29.95
C THR A 733 -2.79 31.10 -29.73
N LEU A 734 -4.06 30.78 -30.02
CA LEU A 734 -4.59 29.42 -29.92
C LEU A 734 -4.03 28.50 -31.00
N GLU A 735 -3.81 29.01 -32.22
CA GLU A 735 -3.16 28.27 -33.32
C GLU A 735 -1.70 27.92 -32.98
N ALA A 736 -0.94 28.87 -32.40
CA ALA A 736 0.42 28.62 -31.93
C ALA A 736 0.46 27.57 -30.82
N LEU A 737 -0.46 27.64 -29.85
CA LEU A 737 -0.54 26.65 -28.76
C LEU A 737 -0.92 25.25 -29.26
N ARG A 738 -1.89 25.14 -30.18
CA ARG A 738 -2.28 23.86 -30.80
C ARG A 738 -1.11 23.20 -31.53
N SER A 739 -0.34 23.99 -32.29
CA SER A 739 0.83 23.52 -33.01
C SER A 739 1.92 23.03 -32.06
N ALA A 740 2.17 23.75 -30.95
CA ALA A 740 3.15 23.33 -29.94
C ALA A 740 2.79 22.02 -29.24
N ILE A 741 1.51 21.77 -28.93
CA ILE A 741 1.06 20.52 -28.28
C ILE A 741 1.31 19.31 -29.20
N VAL A 742 1.05 19.45 -30.50
CA VAL A 742 1.31 18.38 -31.48
C VAL A 742 2.81 18.18 -31.65
N GLU A 743 3.57 19.27 -31.76
CA GLU A 743 5.01 19.23 -32.03
C GLU A 743 5.79 18.55 -30.91
N PHE A 744 5.50 18.86 -29.64
CA PHE A 744 6.25 18.34 -28.48
C PHE A 744 5.65 17.08 -27.82
N SER A 745 4.75 16.36 -28.50
CA SER A 745 4.24 15.09 -27.99
C SER A 745 5.30 13.98 -28.08
N ASP A 746 5.42 13.16 -27.04
CA ASP A 746 6.26 11.95 -27.05
C ASP A 746 5.69 10.84 -27.97
N ASP A 747 4.37 10.82 -28.16
CA ASP A 747 3.72 9.95 -29.13
C ASP A 747 4.00 10.46 -30.55
N ALA A 748 4.18 9.54 -31.50
CA ALA A 748 4.35 9.89 -32.89
C ALA A 748 2.99 10.26 -33.50
N ILE A 749 2.80 11.53 -33.85
CA ILE A 749 1.59 12.06 -34.48
C ILE A 749 1.93 12.39 -35.94
N ILE A 750 1.25 11.70 -36.85
CA ILE A 750 1.51 11.73 -38.28
C ILE A 750 0.18 11.97 -39.00
N SER A 751 0.12 12.96 -39.87
CA SER A 751 -1.02 13.12 -40.79
C SER A 751 -0.64 12.56 -42.16
N LYS A 752 -1.60 11.98 -42.87
CA LYS A 752 -1.44 11.48 -44.24
C LYS A 752 -2.67 11.73 -45.11
N THR A 753 -2.52 11.70 -46.42
CA THR A 753 -3.64 11.71 -47.37
C THR A 753 -4.49 10.45 -47.22
N PRO A 754 -5.73 10.42 -47.75
CA PRO A 754 -6.54 9.20 -47.81
C PRO A 754 -5.87 8.02 -48.56
N THR A 755 -4.83 8.32 -49.36
CA THR A 755 -4.01 7.36 -50.10
C THR A 755 -2.72 6.93 -49.37
N GLY A 756 -2.48 7.42 -48.15
CA GLY A 756 -1.35 6.99 -47.32
C GLY A 756 -0.04 7.79 -47.49
N ILE A 757 -0.08 8.94 -48.18
CA ILE A 757 1.09 9.83 -48.35
C ILE A 757 1.21 10.75 -47.14
N ILE A 758 2.37 10.80 -46.49
CA ILE A 758 2.58 11.60 -45.28
C ILE A 758 2.49 13.10 -45.58
N THR A 759 1.70 13.83 -44.80
CA THR A 759 1.49 15.29 -44.91
C THR A 759 1.99 16.07 -43.69
N SER A 760 2.16 15.41 -42.54
CA SER A 760 2.72 16.04 -41.33
C SER A 760 3.50 15.01 -40.49
N TRP A 761 4.53 15.47 -39.79
CA TRP A 761 5.45 14.65 -39.01
C TRP A 761 5.98 15.42 -37.80
N ASN A 762 5.52 15.07 -36.58
CA ASN A 762 5.91 15.77 -35.35
C ASN A 762 7.25 15.29 -34.77
N LEU A 763 7.74 15.96 -33.71
CA LEU A 763 8.99 15.59 -33.04
C LEU A 763 8.95 14.19 -32.43
N GLY A 764 7.81 13.76 -31.88
CA GLY A 764 7.60 12.40 -31.38
C GLY A 764 7.84 11.34 -32.46
N ALA A 765 7.38 11.58 -33.70
CA ALA A 765 7.62 10.68 -34.83
C ALA A 765 9.09 10.65 -35.25
N LYS A 766 9.79 11.79 -35.20
CA LYS A 766 11.24 11.85 -35.42
C LYS A 766 12.02 11.08 -34.36
N ASN A 767 11.67 11.24 -33.09
CA ASN A 767 12.36 10.56 -31.98
C ASN A 767 12.09 9.04 -32.01
N MET A 768 10.86 8.63 -32.31
CA MET A 768 10.47 7.22 -32.33
C MET A 768 11.02 6.47 -33.55
N PHE A 769 10.95 7.04 -34.75
CA PHE A 769 11.30 6.33 -35.99
C PHE A 769 12.62 6.77 -36.63
N GLY A 770 13.20 7.90 -36.19
CA GLY A 770 14.51 8.40 -36.63
C GLY A 770 14.53 9.20 -37.93
N TYR A 771 13.38 9.41 -38.59
CA TYR A 771 13.26 10.22 -39.81
C TYR A 771 12.94 11.68 -39.48
N SER A 772 13.56 12.64 -40.18
CA SER A 772 13.16 14.04 -40.06
C SER A 772 11.87 14.32 -40.85
N ALA A 773 11.20 15.44 -40.55
CA ALA A 773 9.99 15.83 -41.27
C ALA A 773 10.25 16.04 -42.77
N GLU A 774 11.41 16.59 -43.13
CA GLU A 774 11.82 16.80 -44.52
C GLU A 774 12.04 15.49 -45.28
N GLU A 775 12.48 14.44 -44.58
CA GLU A 775 12.69 13.11 -45.17
C GLU A 775 11.39 12.31 -45.31
N ALA A 776 10.40 12.60 -44.44
CA ALA A 776 9.18 11.81 -44.29
C ALA A 776 7.98 12.38 -45.07
N ILE A 777 7.80 13.70 -45.08
CA ILE A 777 6.66 14.35 -45.74
C ILE A 777 6.75 14.14 -47.26
N GLY A 778 5.62 13.80 -47.88
CA GLY A 778 5.51 13.52 -49.31
C GLY A 778 5.79 12.07 -49.71
N LYS A 779 6.26 11.22 -48.78
CA LYS A 779 6.49 9.79 -49.05
C LYS A 779 5.31 8.91 -48.60
N PRO A 780 5.11 7.74 -49.23
CA PRO A 780 4.19 6.73 -48.73
C PRO A 780 4.64 6.22 -47.36
N ILE A 781 3.71 6.13 -46.40
CA ILE A 781 4.03 5.65 -45.05
C ILE A 781 4.52 4.19 -45.02
N THR A 782 4.10 3.39 -46.01
CA THR A 782 4.52 2.00 -46.23
C THR A 782 6.00 1.87 -46.53
N GLU A 783 6.57 2.81 -47.29
CA GLU A 783 7.98 2.79 -47.67
C GLU A 783 8.88 3.01 -46.45
N LEU A 784 8.46 3.87 -45.52
CA LEU A 784 9.31 4.28 -44.39
C LEU A 784 9.19 3.38 -43.18
N LEU A 785 7.97 2.98 -42.80
CA LEU A 785 7.69 2.42 -41.48
C LEU A 785 7.22 0.97 -41.49
N PHE A 786 6.93 0.38 -42.65
CA PHE A 786 6.37 -0.97 -42.71
C PHE A 786 7.45 -1.99 -43.06
N PRO A 787 7.56 -3.09 -42.29
CA PRO A 787 8.30 -4.27 -42.75
C PRO A 787 7.68 -4.84 -44.04
N PRO A 788 8.47 -5.44 -44.96
CA PRO A 788 7.96 -5.94 -46.24
C PRO A 788 6.76 -6.90 -46.12
N HIS A 789 6.72 -7.72 -45.07
CA HIS A 789 5.65 -8.69 -44.83
C HIS A 789 4.36 -8.08 -44.25
N LEU A 790 4.39 -6.82 -43.76
CA LEU A 790 3.22 -6.14 -43.16
C LEU A 790 2.67 -5.01 -44.04
N ALA A 791 3.22 -4.79 -45.23
CA ALA A 791 2.78 -3.71 -46.12
C ALA A 791 1.28 -3.79 -46.48
N TYR A 792 0.69 -4.98 -46.48
CA TYR A 792 -0.74 -5.20 -46.74
C TYR A 792 -1.64 -4.58 -45.67
N GLU A 793 -1.16 -4.44 -44.42
CA GLU A 793 -1.94 -3.88 -43.32
C GLU A 793 -2.40 -2.45 -43.63
N GLU A 794 -1.54 -1.65 -44.27
CA GLU A 794 -1.87 -0.25 -44.58
C GLU A 794 -3.11 -0.16 -45.46
N ASN A 795 -3.21 -0.99 -46.51
CA ASN A 795 -4.38 -0.97 -47.40
C ASN A 795 -5.67 -1.31 -46.63
N MET A 796 -5.62 -2.35 -45.79
CA MET A 796 -6.76 -2.74 -44.93
C MET A 796 -7.16 -1.61 -43.96
N LEU A 797 -6.18 -0.94 -43.37
CA LEU A 797 -6.43 0.15 -42.42
C LEU A 797 -6.98 1.40 -43.14
N LEU A 798 -6.45 1.75 -44.31
CA LEU A 798 -6.93 2.86 -45.14
C LEU A 798 -8.37 2.66 -45.57
N GLU A 799 -8.76 1.46 -46.02
CA GLU A 799 -10.15 1.15 -46.40
C GLU A 799 -11.13 1.40 -45.25
N LYS A 800 -10.81 0.92 -44.05
CA LYS A 800 -11.65 1.11 -42.85
C LYS A 800 -11.77 2.58 -42.47
N VAL A 801 -10.66 3.32 -42.46
CA VAL A 801 -10.67 4.74 -42.07
C VAL A 801 -11.34 5.61 -43.13
N ASN A 802 -11.18 5.30 -44.42
CA ASN A 802 -11.87 5.97 -45.52
C ASN A 802 -13.37 5.67 -45.54
N ALA A 803 -13.82 4.55 -44.95
CA ALA A 803 -15.23 4.29 -44.66
C ALA A 803 -15.74 5.08 -43.42
N GLY A 804 -14.90 5.89 -42.79
CA GLY A 804 -15.22 6.70 -41.62
C GLY A 804 -15.05 5.98 -40.28
N VAL A 805 -14.48 4.77 -40.26
CA VAL A 805 -14.28 3.98 -39.04
C VAL A 805 -12.99 4.40 -38.34
N GLU A 806 -13.09 4.76 -37.07
CA GLU A 806 -11.92 5.02 -36.22
C GLU A 806 -11.30 3.71 -35.74
N ILE A 807 -9.99 3.60 -35.83
CA ILE A 807 -9.23 2.42 -35.40
C ILE A 807 -8.47 2.80 -34.13
N LYS A 808 -8.65 2.04 -33.05
CA LYS A 808 -8.01 2.30 -31.76
C LYS A 808 -7.15 1.11 -31.36
N HIS A 809 -5.97 1.41 -30.80
CA HIS A 809 -5.08 0.43 -30.18
C HIS A 809 -4.75 -0.78 -31.07
N PHE A 810 -4.51 -0.56 -32.37
CA PHE A 810 -4.07 -1.62 -33.26
C PHE A 810 -2.58 -1.89 -33.04
N GLU A 811 -2.24 -3.01 -32.40
CA GLU A 811 -0.87 -3.41 -32.10
C GLU A 811 -0.22 -4.07 -33.32
N THR A 812 0.97 -3.61 -33.69
CA THR A 812 1.72 -4.11 -34.86
C THR A 812 3.19 -3.68 -34.78
N LEU A 813 4.00 -4.16 -35.73
CA LEU A 813 5.42 -3.84 -35.83
C LEU A 813 5.68 -2.73 -36.85
N ARG A 814 6.57 -1.81 -36.50
CA ARG A 814 7.08 -0.79 -37.43
C ARG A 814 8.59 -0.80 -37.45
N LYS A 815 9.13 -0.44 -38.61
CA LYS A 815 10.56 -0.38 -38.88
C LYS A 815 11.06 1.05 -38.70
N CYS A 816 12.13 1.22 -37.94
CA CYS A 816 12.84 2.48 -37.75
C CYS A 816 13.90 2.69 -38.84
N LYS A 817 14.42 3.92 -38.97
CA LYS A 817 15.48 4.27 -39.93
C LYS A 817 16.75 3.43 -39.78
N ASN A 818 17.09 3.05 -38.55
CA ASN A 818 18.23 2.18 -38.22
C ASN A 818 17.99 0.69 -38.58
N GLY A 819 16.78 0.33 -39.02
CA GLY A 819 16.40 -1.05 -39.34
C GLY A 819 15.78 -1.84 -38.18
N GLU A 820 15.75 -1.29 -36.96
CA GLU A 820 15.13 -1.91 -35.79
C GLU A 820 13.61 -2.03 -35.95
N LEU A 821 13.04 -3.11 -35.43
CA LEU A 821 11.60 -3.32 -35.35
C LEU A 821 11.11 -2.96 -33.96
N ILE A 822 10.14 -2.05 -33.87
CA ILE A 822 9.51 -1.65 -32.62
C ILE A 822 8.03 -2.04 -32.61
N ASN A 823 7.53 -2.45 -31.44
CA ASN A 823 6.12 -2.73 -31.23
C ASN A 823 5.40 -1.41 -30.99
N VAL A 824 4.38 -1.12 -31.80
CA VAL A 824 3.60 0.10 -31.67
C VAL A 824 2.11 -0.20 -31.59
N SER A 825 1.43 0.56 -30.74
CA SER A 825 -0.03 0.66 -30.73
C SER A 825 -0.45 1.84 -31.59
N ILE A 826 -1.28 1.59 -32.61
CA ILE A 826 -1.68 2.57 -33.61
C ILE A 826 -3.16 2.95 -33.43
N THR A 827 -3.43 4.25 -33.41
CA THR A 827 -4.77 4.82 -33.50
C THR A 827 -4.88 5.63 -34.79
N LEU A 828 -5.90 5.39 -35.59
CA LEU A 828 -6.17 6.09 -36.86
C LEU A 828 -7.55 6.73 -36.84
N SER A 829 -7.62 8.03 -37.13
CA SER A 829 -8.86 8.79 -37.15
C SER A 829 -8.97 9.60 -38.46
N PRO A 830 -10.15 9.64 -39.13
CA PRO A 830 -10.32 10.40 -40.37
C PRO A 830 -10.38 11.91 -40.08
N ILE A 831 -9.66 12.70 -40.88
CA ILE A 831 -9.70 14.17 -40.87
C ILE A 831 -10.75 14.60 -41.90
N LYS A 832 -11.77 15.35 -41.45
CA LYS A 832 -12.88 15.79 -42.29
C LYS A 832 -12.85 17.29 -42.56
N ASP A 833 -13.27 17.69 -43.74
CA ASP A 833 -13.57 19.09 -44.05
C ASP A 833 -14.92 19.52 -43.44
N PRO A 834 -15.27 20.83 -43.47
CA PRO A 834 -16.57 21.32 -42.98
C PRO A 834 -17.80 20.75 -43.73
N LEU A 835 -17.61 20.14 -44.90
CA LEU A 835 -18.65 19.48 -45.69
C LEU A 835 -18.79 17.98 -45.34
N GLY A 836 -17.95 17.48 -44.43
CA GLY A 836 -17.94 16.10 -43.95
C GLY A 836 -17.11 15.12 -44.78
N ASN A 837 -16.42 15.57 -45.83
CA ASN A 837 -15.58 14.73 -46.68
C ASN A 837 -14.25 14.43 -45.98
N ILE A 838 -13.75 13.20 -46.12
CA ILE A 838 -12.46 12.80 -45.56
C ILE A 838 -11.35 13.37 -46.45
N VAL A 839 -10.59 14.32 -45.91
CA VAL A 839 -9.48 15.01 -46.60
C VAL A 839 -8.11 14.48 -46.17
N GLY A 840 -8.05 13.66 -45.13
CA GLY A 840 -6.83 13.05 -44.63
C GLY A 840 -7.07 12.09 -43.48
N ILE A 841 -5.99 11.55 -42.94
CA ILE A 841 -6.00 10.59 -41.82
C ILE A 841 -4.97 11.05 -40.81
N SER A 842 -5.38 11.15 -39.55
CA SER A 842 -4.49 11.34 -38.40
C SER A 842 -4.11 9.98 -37.85
N ALA A 843 -2.81 9.75 -37.65
CA ALA A 843 -2.25 8.53 -37.11
C ALA A 843 -1.41 8.85 -35.86
N ILE A 844 -1.80 8.25 -34.74
CA ILE A 844 -1.05 8.32 -33.48
C ILE A 844 -0.42 6.95 -33.26
N LYS A 845 0.89 6.91 -33.03
CA LYS A 845 1.63 5.68 -32.75
C LYS A 845 2.36 5.82 -31.43
N ARG A 846 2.19 4.83 -30.56
CA ARG A 846 2.83 4.73 -29.25
C ARG A 846 3.70 3.49 -29.19
N ASP A 847 4.94 3.62 -28.73
CA ASP A 847 5.83 2.48 -28.49
C ASP A 847 5.38 1.69 -27.25
N ILE A 848 5.12 0.39 -27.43
CA ILE A 848 4.69 -0.55 -26.39
C ILE A 848 5.73 -1.64 -26.10
N SER A 849 6.93 -1.55 -26.70
CA SER A 849 7.98 -2.56 -26.59
C SER A 849 8.43 -2.78 -25.14
N ALA A 850 8.50 -1.72 -24.34
CA ALA A 850 8.83 -1.82 -22.92
C ALA A 850 7.73 -2.51 -22.09
N ALA A 851 6.46 -2.28 -22.46
CA ALA A 851 5.31 -2.86 -21.76
C ALA A 851 5.20 -4.37 -22.00
N ILE A 852 5.41 -4.83 -23.25
CA ILE A 852 5.39 -6.26 -23.60
C ILE A 852 6.50 -7.02 -22.86
N ARG A 853 7.74 -6.51 -22.88
CA ARG A 853 8.87 -7.14 -22.14
C ARG A 853 8.61 -7.27 -20.64
N ALA A 854 7.97 -6.28 -20.04
CA ALA A 854 7.61 -6.31 -18.62
C ALA A 854 6.52 -7.35 -18.34
N ALA A 855 5.50 -7.45 -19.21
CA ALA A 855 4.43 -8.43 -19.08
C ALA A 855 4.93 -9.88 -19.19
N ASP A 856 5.83 -10.17 -20.13
CA ASP A 856 6.41 -11.52 -20.30
C ASP A 856 7.28 -11.94 -19.11
N MET A 857 8.06 -11.00 -18.57
CA MET A 857 8.89 -11.26 -17.37
C MET A 857 8.02 -11.53 -16.14
N LEU A 858 6.92 -10.80 -15.96
CA LEU A 858 5.98 -11.02 -14.86
C LEU A 858 5.28 -12.36 -14.97
N SER A 859 4.82 -12.75 -16.16
CA SER A 859 4.18 -14.05 -16.39
C SER A 859 5.12 -15.22 -16.10
N SER A 860 6.38 -15.13 -16.54
CA SER A 860 7.38 -16.17 -16.31
C SER A 860 7.71 -16.34 -14.83
N ARG A 861 7.94 -15.22 -14.10
CA ARG A 861 8.15 -15.25 -12.65
C ARG A 861 6.94 -15.78 -11.87
N LYS A 862 5.73 -15.45 -12.33
CA LYS A 862 4.51 -15.92 -11.68
C LYS A 862 4.39 -17.45 -11.77
N PHE A 863 4.65 -18.03 -12.95
CA PHE A 863 4.65 -19.48 -13.14
C PHE A 863 5.70 -20.18 -12.27
N GLU A 864 6.91 -19.60 -12.17
CA GLU A 864 7.98 -20.12 -11.32
C GLU A 864 7.60 -20.09 -9.82
N LEU A 865 7.00 -18.99 -9.35
CA LEU A 865 6.52 -18.87 -7.97
C LEU A 865 5.38 -19.85 -7.65
N GLU A 866 4.45 -20.06 -8.58
CA GLU A 866 3.36 -21.03 -8.40
C GLU A 866 3.91 -22.45 -8.26
N LYS A 867 4.89 -22.84 -9.10
CA LYS A 867 5.56 -24.15 -9.00
C LYS A 867 6.27 -24.36 -7.65
N ILE A 868 7.05 -23.37 -7.19
CA ILE A 868 7.76 -23.44 -5.91
C ILE A 868 6.78 -23.50 -4.72
N ASN A 869 5.69 -22.75 -4.78
CA ASN A 869 4.69 -22.74 -3.72
C ASN A 869 3.96 -24.08 -3.60
N ASP A 870 3.64 -24.73 -4.72
CA ASP A 870 3.02 -26.05 -4.72
C ASP A 870 3.95 -27.13 -4.14
N GLU A 871 5.25 -27.09 -4.46
CA GLU A 871 6.26 -27.97 -3.88
C GLU A 871 6.40 -27.77 -2.36
N LEU A 872 6.45 -26.50 -1.92
CA LEU A 872 6.52 -26.16 -0.49
C LEU A 872 5.28 -26.64 0.27
N GLN A 873 4.09 -26.45 -0.30
CA GLN A 873 2.84 -26.85 0.32
C GLN A 873 2.75 -28.38 0.47
N LYS A 874 3.22 -29.14 -0.52
CA LYS A 874 3.30 -30.60 -0.44
C LYS A 874 4.26 -31.04 0.67
N SER A 875 5.46 -30.46 0.73
CA SER A 875 6.45 -30.75 1.79
C SER A 875 5.94 -30.40 3.19
N ASN A 876 5.24 -29.26 3.35
CA ASN A 876 4.67 -28.87 4.63
C ASN A 876 3.59 -29.85 5.10
N LYS A 877 2.69 -30.28 4.20
CA LYS A 877 1.64 -31.25 4.52
C LYS A 877 2.21 -32.60 4.94
N GLU A 878 3.30 -33.04 4.30
CA GLU A 878 4.01 -34.27 4.66
C GLU A 878 4.65 -34.17 6.05
N LEU A 879 5.27 -33.03 6.37
CA LEU A 879 5.86 -32.76 7.69
C LEU A 879 4.80 -32.69 8.80
N GLU A 880 3.67 -32.02 8.56
CA GLU A 880 2.55 -31.96 9.50
C GLU A 880 1.99 -33.35 9.80
N THR A 881 1.81 -34.17 8.77
CA THR A 881 1.33 -35.55 8.92
C THR A 881 2.32 -36.39 9.72
N PHE A 882 3.63 -36.25 9.45
CA PHE A 882 4.69 -36.92 10.21
C PHE A 882 4.67 -36.51 11.69
N ALA A 883 4.62 -35.22 11.98
CA ALA A 883 4.62 -34.69 13.34
C ALA A 883 3.39 -35.16 14.14
N TYR A 884 2.21 -35.17 13.50
CA TYR A 884 0.97 -35.65 14.10
C TYR A 884 1.04 -37.13 14.46
N VAL A 885 1.46 -37.97 13.51
CA VAL A 885 1.54 -39.43 13.68
C VAL A 885 2.58 -39.80 14.73
N ALA A 886 3.78 -39.21 14.68
CA ALA A 886 4.83 -39.44 15.67
C ALA A 886 4.35 -39.07 17.09
N SER A 887 3.69 -37.91 17.25
CA SER A 887 3.23 -37.45 18.56
C SER A 887 2.13 -38.34 19.14
N HIS A 888 1.16 -38.76 18.34
CA HIS A 888 0.05 -39.60 18.78
C HIS A 888 0.54 -41.00 19.19
N ASP A 889 1.36 -41.62 18.35
CA ASP A 889 1.75 -43.02 18.50
C ASP A 889 2.96 -43.24 19.42
N LEU A 890 3.72 -42.20 19.77
CA LEU A 890 4.70 -42.23 20.88
C LEU A 890 4.05 -42.00 22.25
N LYS A 891 2.90 -41.30 22.31
CA LYS A 891 2.21 -41.00 23.57
C LYS A 891 1.53 -42.23 24.18
N SER A 892 1.04 -43.15 23.34
CA SER A 892 0.50 -44.44 23.80
C SER A 892 1.58 -45.26 24.53
N PRO A 893 2.80 -45.40 23.99
CA PRO A 893 3.80 -46.18 24.66
C PRO A 893 4.35 -45.58 25.94
N LEU A 894 4.60 -44.28 25.93
CA LEU A 894 5.05 -43.53 27.10
C LEU A 894 4.08 -43.66 28.29
N ARG A 895 2.77 -43.61 28.04
CA ARG A 895 1.75 -43.78 29.09
C ARG A 895 1.84 -45.12 29.80
N GLY A 896 2.05 -46.21 29.06
CA GLY A 896 2.18 -47.52 29.70
C GLY A 896 3.54 -47.76 30.34
N ILE A 897 4.62 -47.09 29.89
CA ILE A 897 5.90 -47.09 30.62
C ILE A 897 5.71 -46.40 31.98
N ALA A 898 5.01 -45.27 32.01
CA ALA A 898 4.70 -44.57 33.25
C ALA A 898 3.85 -45.44 34.20
N GLN A 899 2.83 -46.13 33.70
CA GLN A 899 2.01 -47.05 34.51
C GLN A 899 2.82 -48.22 35.07
N LEU A 900 3.64 -48.87 34.25
CA LEU A 900 4.51 -49.97 34.71
C LEU A 900 5.52 -49.48 35.76
N SER A 901 6.04 -48.26 35.61
CA SER A 901 6.92 -47.66 36.60
C SER A 901 6.20 -47.44 37.94
N THR A 902 4.94 -46.98 37.92
CA THR A 902 4.12 -46.83 39.13
C THR A 902 3.83 -48.18 39.79
N TRP A 903 3.47 -49.21 39.02
CA TRP A 903 3.24 -50.55 39.58
C TRP A 903 4.52 -51.14 40.18
N ILE A 904 5.68 -50.93 39.56
CA ILE A 904 6.97 -51.35 40.14
C ILE A 904 7.20 -50.66 41.51
N GLU A 905 6.88 -49.37 41.64
CA GLU A 905 6.99 -48.65 42.92
C GLU A 905 6.01 -49.20 43.97
N GLU A 906 4.76 -49.49 43.60
CA GLU A 906 3.73 -50.06 44.48
C GLU A 906 4.08 -51.50 44.93
N ASP A 907 4.58 -52.33 44.02
CA ASP A 907 4.99 -53.71 44.29
C ASP A 907 6.25 -53.75 45.19
N LEU A 908 7.20 -52.83 44.96
CA LEU A 908 8.38 -52.64 45.82
C LEU A 908 7.98 -52.24 47.24
N ALA A 909 7.00 -51.33 47.38
CA ALA A 909 6.47 -50.91 48.68
C ALA A 909 5.73 -52.04 49.41
N SER A 910 5.11 -52.95 48.66
CA SER A 910 4.35 -54.10 49.18
C SER A 910 5.19 -55.35 49.43
N GLY A 911 6.46 -55.36 48.99
CA GLY A 911 7.39 -56.49 49.17
C GLY A 911 7.25 -57.61 48.14
N GLU A 912 6.47 -57.43 47.08
CA GLU A 912 6.17 -58.46 46.07
C GLU A 912 7.27 -58.55 44.98
N THR A 913 8.41 -59.13 45.35
CA THR A 913 9.63 -59.10 44.50
C THR A 913 9.51 -59.85 43.17
N GLU A 914 8.58 -60.81 43.07
CA GLU A 914 8.31 -61.57 41.84
C GLU A 914 7.49 -60.74 40.82
N ALA A 915 6.52 -59.95 41.29
CA ALA A 915 5.74 -59.01 40.48
C ALA A 915 6.62 -57.88 39.92
N VAL A 916 7.55 -57.35 40.74
CA VAL A 916 8.54 -56.35 40.32
C VAL A 916 9.37 -56.83 39.13
N ARG A 917 9.81 -58.10 39.13
CA ARG A 917 10.59 -58.66 38.03
C ARG A 917 9.75 -58.75 36.74
N GLY A 918 8.50 -59.23 36.86
CA GLY A 918 7.56 -59.29 35.74
C GLY A 918 7.27 -57.92 35.11
N HIS A 919 6.98 -56.91 35.93
CA HIS A 919 6.72 -55.54 35.45
C HIS A 919 7.98 -54.87 34.87
N ALA A 920 9.17 -55.12 35.43
CA ALA A 920 10.43 -54.60 34.90
C ALA A 920 10.77 -55.19 33.52
N ASP A 921 10.50 -56.49 33.30
CA ASP A 921 10.68 -57.13 31.99
C ASP A 921 9.68 -56.60 30.95
N LEU A 922 8.42 -56.39 31.35
CA LEU A 922 7.42 -55.74 30.49
C LEU A 922 7.83 -54.31 30.12
N LEU A 923 8.34 -53.53 31.07
CA LEU A 923 8.84 -52.18 30.83
C LEU A 923 10.03 -52.16 29.86
N ARG A 924 10.98 -53.08 30.02
CA ARG A 924 12.14 -53.21 29.11
C ARG A 924 11.70 -53.59 27.69
N ASN A 925 10.77 -54.53 27.56
CA ASN A 925 10.20 -54.91 26.27
C ASN A 925 9.45 -53.74 25.61
N ARG A 926 8.79 -52.91 26.42
CA ARG A 926 8.06 -51.73 25.99
C ARG A 926 8.98 -50.61 25.46
N ILE A 927 10.11 -50.39 26.13
CA ILE A 927 11.17 -49.46 25.69
C ILE A 927 11.79 -49.92 24.37
N LYS A 928 12.21 -51.18 24.28
CA LYS A 928 12.78 -51.75 23.04
C LYS A 928 11.84 -51.62 21.84
N ARG A 929 10.53 -51.79 22.04
CA ARG A 929 9.51 -51.59 21.00
C ARG A 929 9.40 -50.13 20.58
N MET A 930 9.54 -49.19 21.51
CA MET A 930 9.48 -47.75 21.23
C MET A 930 10.72 -47.26 20.46
N GLU A 931 11.91 -47.76 20.82
CA GLU A 931 13.16 -47.50 20.06
C GLU A 931 13.01 -47.97 18.61
N LYS A 932 12.57 -49.21 18.40
CA LYS A 932 12.33 -49.76 17.06
C LYS A 932 11.31 -48.93 16.25
N LEU A 933 10.25 -48.45 16.90
CA LEU A 933 9.24 -47.60 16.25
C LEU A 933 9.84 -46.24 15.82
N LEU A 934 10.72 -45.66 16.65
CA LEU A 934 11.36 -44.39 16.35
C LEU A 934 12.37 -44.53 15.20
N ASP A 935 13.16 -45.61 15.20
CA ASP A 935 14.08 -45.93 14.11
C ASP A 935 13.34 -46.15 12.79
N ASP A 936 12.26 -46.94 12.79
CA ASP A 936 11.43 -47.17 11.60
C ASP A 936 10.78 -45.88 11.08
N LEU A 937 10.36 -44.96 11.96
CA LEU A 937 9.82 -43.65 11.59
C LEU A 937 10.88 -42.75 10.91
N LEU A 938 12.08 -42.70 11.48
CA LEU A 938 13.19 -41.95 10.90
C LEU A 938 13.60 -42.51 9.54
N LEU A 939 13.62 -43.83 9.41
CA LEU A 939 13.96 -44.52 8.18
C LEU A 939 12.88 -44.28 7.10
N PHE A 940 11.61 -44.24 7.47
CA PHE A 940 10.52 -43.83 6.58
C PHE A 940 10.64 -42.37 6.12
N TYR A 941 11.01 -41.43 7.00
CA TYR A 941 11.19 -40.02 6.61
C TYR A 941 12.36 -39.84 5.64
N ARG A 942 13.45 -40.58 5.84
CA ARG A 942 14.63 -40.55 4.95
C ARG A 942 14.40 -41.28 3.62
N ALA A 943 13.53 -42.29 3.59
CA ALA A 943 13.21 -43.02 2.36
C ALA A 943 12.72 -42.10 1.23
N GLY A 944 13.37 -42.16 0.07
CA GLY A 944 13.07 -41.35 -1.12
C GLY A 944 13.87 -40.05 -1.26
N LYS A 945 14.68 -39.66 -0.27
CA LYS A 945 15.69 -38.59 -0.41
C LYS A 945 16.98 -39.24 -0.91
N THR A 946 17.40 -38.92 -2.14
CA THR A 946 18.55 -39.52 -2.83
C THR A 946 19.86 -39.27 -2.08
N GLU A 947 20.31 -40.26 -1.32
CA GLU A 947 21.68 -40.35 -0.82
C GLU A 947 22.17 -41.80 -0.99
N GLY A 948 23.30 -41.96 -1.70
CA GLY A 948 23.95 -43.24 -1.93
C GLY A 948 24.88 -43.18 -3.14
N GLU A 949 25.84 -44.10 -3.21
CA GLU A 949 26.64 -44.33 -4.42
C GLU A 949 25.98 -45.40 -5.30
N LEU A 950 25.99 -45.17 -6.61
CA LEU A 950 25.42 -46.09 -7.58
C LEU A 950 26.38 -47.27 -7.76
N THR A 951 25.93 -48.47 -7.43
CA THR A 951 26.75 -49.68 -7.50
C THR A 951 26.09 -50.73 -8.38
N ARG A 952 26.91 -51.64 -8.90
CA ARG A 952 26.44 -52.78 -9.68
C ARG A 952 26.10 -53.92 -8.74
N VAL A 953 24.81 -54.22 -8.60
CA VAL A 953 24.27 -55.17 -7.63
C VAL A 953 23.87 -56.47 -8.34
N ASP A 954 24.47 -57.60 -7.94
CA ASP A 954 24.01 -58.94 -8.35
C ASP A 954 22.86 -59.39 -7.45
N MET A 955 21.65 -59.41 -8.01
CA MET A 955 20.45 -59.78 -7.28
C MET A 955 20.43 -61.23 -6.82
N ASN A 956 21.04 -62.17 -7.55
CA ASN A 956 21.07 -63.57 -7.09
C ASN A 956 21.88 -63.67 -5.80
N PHE A 957 23.04 -63.00 -5.77
CA PHE A 957 23.89 -62.96 -4.59
C PHE A 957 23.20 -62.26 -3.41
N MET A 958 22.66 -61.05 -3.61
CA MET A 958 21.98 -60.29 -2.56
C MET A 958 20.80 -61.06 -1.95
N VAL A 959 19.94 -61.65 -2.78
CA VAL A 959 18.77 -62.38 -2.31
C VAL A 959 19.17 -63.62 -1.51
N SER A 960 20.17 -64.38 -1.97
CA SER A 960 20.68 -65.54 -1.22
C SER A 960 21.31 -65.12 0.11
N GLU A 961 22.15 -64.09 0.11
CA GLU A 961 22.83 -63.60 1.32
C GLU A 961 21.84 -63.10 2.38
N ILE A 962 20.86 -62.27 1.99
CA ILE A 962 19.84 -61.75 2.92
C ILE A 962 19.02 -62.90 3.51
N PHE A 963 18.64 -63.90 2.69
CA PHE A 963 17.87 -65.04 3.18
C PHE A 963 18.66 -65.86 4.20
N GLU A 964 19.94 -66.19 3.93
CA GLU A 964 20.78 -66.94 4.85
C GLU A 964 20.98 -66.22 6.19
N ILE A 965 21.16 -64.90 6.17
CA ILE A 965 21.32 -64.09 7.38
C ILE A 965 20.02 -64.03 8.19
N GLN A 966 18.86 -63.93 7.53
CA GLN A 966 17.58 -63.75 8.22
C GLN A 966 16.89 -65.06 8.62
N ASN A 967 17.18 -66.16 7.95
CA ASN A 967 16.46 -67.40 8.15
C ASN A 967 16.86 -68.06 9.47
N ASN A 968 16.07 -67.82 10.52
CA ASN A 968 16.19 -68.49 11.81
C ASN A 968 15.35 -69.78 11.90
N LYS A 969 14.67 -70.18 10.83
CA LYS A 969 13.86 -71.41 10.74
C LYS A 969 14.49 -72.37 9.72
N PRO A 970 15.25 -73.40 10.15
CA PRO A 970 16.01 -74.25 9.23
C PRO A 970 15.14 -75.03 8.22
N GLY A 971 13.83 -75.16 8.45
CA GLY A 971 12.90 -75.82 7.53
C GLY A 971 12.42 -74.96 6.36
N LEU A 972 12.62 -73.63 6.39
CA LEU A 972 12.27 -72.75 5.26
C LEU A 972 13.34 -72.79 4.17
N ARG A 973 12.91 -72.94 2.91
CA ARG A 973 13.80 -73.00 1.75
C ARG A 973 13.57 -71.83 0.81
N LEU A 974 14.65 -71.30 0.26
CA LEU A 974 14.61 -70.29 -0.82
C LEU A 974 14.68 -70.98 -2.18
N ARG A 975 13.78 -70.62 -3.10
CA ARG A 975 13.82 -71.06 -4.49
C ARG A 975 13.80 -69.86 -5.44
N ILE A 976 14.90 -69.68 -6.16
CA ILE A 976 15.01 -68.68 -7.22
C ILE A 976 14.58 -69.35 -8.53
N ASN A 977 13.41 -68.96 -9.06
CA ASN A 977 12.79 -69.66 -10.21
C ASN A 977 13.43 -69.29 -11.56
N ASN A 978 14.14 -68.17 -11.64
CA ASN A 978 14.87 -67.72 -12.83
C ASN A 978 16.09 -66.86 -12.45
N THR A 979 17.06 -66.71 -13.36
CA THR A 979 18.26 -65.89 -13.10
C THR A 979 17.85 -64.43 -12.88
N LEU A 980 18.05 -63.92 -11.67
CA LEU A 980 17.77 -62.52 -11.35
C LEU A 980 18.77 -61.60 -12.06
N PRO A 981 18.37 -60.40 -12.50
CA PRO A 981 19.25 -59.49 -13.24
C PRO A 981 20.30 -58.85 -12.33
N THR A 982 21.43 -58.45 -12.92
CA THR A 982 22.36 -57.50 -12.29
C THR A 982 21.88 -56.07 -12.58
N LEU A 983 21.76 -55.23 -11.55
CA LEU A 983 21.20 -53.88 -11.64
C LEU A 983 22.23 -52.82 -11.28
N ASP A 984 22.24 -51.70 -12.02
CA ASP A 984 23.02 -50.50 -11.67
C ASP A 984 22.14 -49.58 -10.82
N THR A 985 22.25 -49.69 -9.50
CA THR A 985 21.30 -49.13 -8.53
C THR A 985 21.97 -48.74 -7.22
N PHE A 986 21.24 -48.07 -6.33
CA PHE A 986 21.68 -47.91 -4.94
C PHE A 986 21.48 -49.22 -4.19
N ASN A 987 22.55 -49.78 -3.62
CA ASN A 987 22.52 -51.05 -2.89
C ASN A 987 21.55 -51.01 -1.70
N THR A 988 21.71 -50.03 -0.83
CA THR A 988 20.99 -49.96 0.46
C THR A 988 19.47 -49.89 0.31
N PRO A 989 18.86 -49.06 -0.56
CA PRO A 989 17.40 -49.02 -0.72
C PRO A 989 16.81 -50.34 -1.24
N LEU A 990 17.50 -51.01 -2.17
CA LEU A 990 17.03 -52.26 -2.75
C LEU A 990 17.15 -53.43 -1.76
N GLU A 991 18.30 -53.53 -1.08
CA GLU A 991 18.53 -54.48 0.00
C GLU A 991 17.45 -54.35 1.08
N LEU A 992 17.10 -53.12 1.44
CA LEU A 992 16.08 -52.83 2.44
C LEU A 992 14.69 -53.35 2.03
N VAL A 993 14.32 -53.21 0.75
CA VAL A 993 13.05 -53.73 0.21
C VAL A 993 13.01 -55.25 0.31
N ILE A 994 14.05 -55.94 -0.17
CA ILE A 994 14.14 -57.40 -0.14
C ILE A 994 14.14 -57.93 1.30
N ARG A 995 14.93 -57.32 2.18
CA ARG A 995 15.03 -57.66 3.59
C ARG A 995 13.70 -57.51 4.34
N ASN A 996 12.89 -56.52 3.99
CA ASN A 996 11.57 -56.35 4.59
C ASN A 996 10.56 -57.40 4.09
N PHE A 997 10.60 -57.77 2.80
CA PHE A 997 9.76 -58.86 2.29
C PHE A 997 10.13 -60.21 2.92
N PHE A 998 11.41 -60.53 3.04
CA PHE A 998 11.86 -61.77 3.68
C PHE A 998 11.57 -61.82 5.18
N SER A 999 11.80 -60.72 5.90
CA SER A 999 11.40 -60.61 7.30
C SER A 999 9.91 -60.89 7.49
N ASN A 1000 9.06 -60.36 6.62
CA ASN A 1000 7.61 -60.63 6.68
C ASN A 1000 7.29 -62.10 6.36
N ALA A 1001 7.85 -62.65 5.29
CA ALA A 1001 7.62 -64.04 4.87
C ALA A 1001 8.07 -65.06 5.93
N ILE A 1002 9.25 -64.90 6.53
CA ILE A 1002 9.81 -65.82 7.53
C ILE A 1002 9.06 -65.71 8.87
N LYS A 1003 8.81 -64.47 9.32
CA LYS A 1003 8.20 -64.21 10.63
C LYS A 1003 6.74 -64.62 10.68
N HIS A 1004 5.98 -64.34 9.61
CA HIS A 1004 4.54 -64.59 9.57
C HIS A 1004 4.18 -65.97 9.01
N HIS A 1005 5.17 -66.78 8.65
CA HIS A 1005 4.95 -68.17 8.29
C HIS A 1005 4.40 -68.98 9.46
N ASP A 1006 3.31 -69.70 9.21
CA ASP A 1006 2.57 -70.52 10.15
C ASP A 1006 3.14 -71.94 10.35
N HIS A 1007 4.17 -72.34 9.60
CA HIS A 1007 4.84 -73.64 9.66
C HIS A 1007 6.35 -73.49 9.84
N GLU A 1008 7.01 -74.52 10.38
CA GLU A 1008 8.47 -74.58 10.52
C GLU A 1008 9.18 -74.95 9.21
N GLU A 1009 8.46 -75.61 8.30
CA GLU A 1009 8.87 -75.94 6.93
C GLU A 1009 8.00 -75.20 5.91
N GLY A 1010 8.62 -74.76 4.82
CA GLY A 1010 7.94 -73.94 3.80
C GLY A 1010 8.88 -73.44 2.72
N LEU A 1011 8.33 -72.74 1.74
CA LEU A 1011 9.01 -72.32 0.52
C LEU A 1011 8.80 -70.82 0.27
N ILE A 1012 9.92 -70.08 0.20
CA ILE A 1012 9.93 -68.70 -0.28
C ILE A 1012 10.52 -68.69 -1.69
N GLN A 1013 9.75 -68.16 -2.65
CA GLN A 1013 10.12 -68.09 -4.05
C GLN A 1013 10.44 -66.66 -4.46
N VAL A 1014 11.54 -66.46 -5.18
CA VAL A 1014 11.87 -65.18 -5.81
C VAL A 1014 11.99 -65.36 -7.31
N SER A 1015 11.40 -64.44 -8.07
CA SER A 1015 11.48 -64.42 -9.53
C SER A 1015 11.53 -63.00 -10.06
N SER A 1016 11.99 -62.83 -11.29
CA SER A 1016 12.00 -61.53 -11.97
C SER A 1016 11.47 -61.62 -13.39
N ARG A 1017 10.85 -60.56 -13.90
CA ARG A 1017 10.48 -60.44 -15.33
C ARG A 1017 10.65 -59.01 -15.81
N PRO A 1018 11.17 -58.76 -17.02
CA PRO A 1018 11.21 -57.41 -17.57
C PRO A 1018 9.78 -56.91 -17.84
N ILE A 1019 9.48 -55.67 -17.47
CA ILE A 1019 8.21 -55.01 -17.81
C ILE A 1019 8.38 -54.28 -19.15
N ASP A 1020 9.42 -53.45 -19.25
CA ASP A 1020 9.80 -52.66 -20.42
C ASP A 1020 11.33 -52.40 -20.41
N ASP A 1021 11.82 -51.56 -21.32
CA ASP A 1021 13.25 -51.19 -21.41
C ASP A 1021 13.77 -50.38 -20.20
N GLN A 1022 12.89 -49.99 -19.27
CA GLN A 1022 13.22 -49.13 -18.13
C GLN A 1022 13.05 -49.83 -16.78
N PHE A 1023 12.13 -50.80 -16.64
CA PHE A 1023 11.80 -51.44 -15.37
C PHE A 1023 11.82 -52.98 -15.42
N VAL A 1024 12.28 -53.59 -14.34
CA VAL A 1024 12.14 -55.02 -14.05
C VAL A 1024 11.15 -55.22 -12.90
N GLU A 1025 10.26 -56.19 -13.03
CA GLU A 1025 9.42 -56.66 -11.93
C GLU A 1025 10.16 -57.75 -11.16
N ILE A 1026 10.17 -57.65 -9.83
CA ILE A 1026 10.66 -58.67 -8.91
C ILE A 1026 9.49 -59.12 -8.06
N SER A 1027 9.32 -60.43 -7.94
CA SER A 1027 8.24 -61.07 -7.19
C SER A 1027 8.81 -61.90 -6.05
N VAL A 1028 8.31 -61.69 -4.84
CA VAL A 1028 8.63 -62.47 -3.64
C VAL A 1028 7.36 -63.15 -3.16
N CYS A 1029 7.29 -64.47 -3.27
CA CYS A 1029 6.13 -65.25 -2.85
C CYS A 1029 6.46 -66.21 -1.69
N ASP A 1030 5.54 -66.39 -0.77
CA ASP A 1030 5.60 -67.39 0.31
C ASP A 1030 4.37 -68.32 0.28
N ASP A 1031 4.48 -69.50 0.89
CA ASP A 1031 3.40 -70.48 1.08
C ASP A 1031 2.79 -70.46 2.51
N GLY A 1032 2.87 -69.30 3.16
CA GLY A 1032 2.30 -69.03 4.48
C GLY A 1032 0.77 -68.84 4.46
N PRO A 1033 0.16 -68.28 5.53
CA PRO A 1033 -1.30 -68.30 5.72
C PRO A 1033 -2.10 -67.38 4.78
N GLY A 1034 -1.43 -66.54 3.97
CA GLY A 1034 -2.06 -65.55 3.09
C GLY A 1034 -2.63 -64.32 3.81
N ILE A 1035 -3.01 -63.30 3.04
CA ILE A 1035 -3.60 -62.04 3.51
C ILE A 1035 -5.06 -61.96 3.05
N PRO A 1036 -6.05 -61.78 3.96
CA PRO A 1036 -7.45 -61.64 3.56
C PRO A 1036 -7.71 -60.40 2.68
N GLU A 1037 -8.58 -60.53 1.68
CA GLU A 1037 -8.91 -59.50 0.68
C GLU A 1037 -9.26 -58.13 1.28
N LYS A 1038 -10.00 -58.11 2.40
CA LYS A 1038 -10.37 -56.88 3.13
C LYS A 1038 -9.18 -56.03 3.60
N PHE A 1039 -7.98 -56.61 3.66
CA PHE A 1039 -6.77 -55.94 4.06
C PHE A 1039 -5.84 -55.58 2.89
N HIS A 1040 -6.06 -56.10 1.68
CA HIS A 1040 -5.15 -55.92 0.53
C HIS A 1040 -4.84 -54.45 0.22
N GLN A 1041 -5.84 -53.57 0.29
CA GLN A 1041 -5.61 -52.13 0.08
C GLN A 1041 -5.01 -51.42 1.30
N ARG A 1042 -5.19 -51.98 2.49
CA ARG A 1042 -4.78 -51.36 3.76
C ARG A 1042 -3.40 -51.80 4.24
N VAL A 1043 -2.87 -52.94 3.80
CA VAL A 1043 -1.58 -53.46 4.31
C VAL A 1043 -0.38 -52.54 4.03
N PHE A 1044 -0.46 -51.67 3.02
CA PHE A 1044 0.57 -50.67 2.72
C PHE A 1044 0.39 -49.36 3.50
N GLY A 1045 -0.62 -49.27 4.37
CA GLY A 1045 -0.82 -48.12 5.26
C GLY A 1045 0.13 -48.14 6.45
N MET A 1046 0.45 -46.97 7.00
CA MET A 1046 1.26 -46.86 8.21
C MET A 1046 0.57 -47.54 9.41
N PHE A 1047 1.37 -48.27 10.20
CA PHE A 1047 0.96 -48.91 11.46
C PHE A 1047 -0.17 -49.95 11.34
N GLN A 1048 -0.31 -50.56 10.16
CA GLN A 1048 -1.31 -51.60 9.92
C GLN A 1048 -0.72 -52.98 10.26
N THR A 1049 -1.44 -53.75 11.08
CA THR A 1049 -1.08 -55.13 11.45
C THR A 1049 -2.34 -56.01 11.40
N LEU A 1050 -2.19 -57.27 11.00
CA LEU A 1050 -3.31 -58.21 10.83
C LEU A 1050 -3.78 -58.84 12.16
N LYS A 1051 -2.96 -58.80 13.20
CA LYS A 1051 -3.26 -59.26 14.56
C LYS A 1051 -3.08 -58.12 15.57
N PRO A 1052 -3.78 -58.12 16.73
CA PRO A 1052 -3.64 -57.08 17.75
C PRO A 1052 -2.18 -56.87 18.17
N ARG A 1053 -1.82 -55.62 18.48
CA ARG A 1053 -0.44 -55.18 18.79
C ARG A 1053 0.18 -55.88 20.00
N ASP A 1054 -0.63 -56.52 20.83
CA ASP A 1054 -0.18 -57.19 22.05
C ASP A 1054 0.37 -58.60 21.78
N GLU A 1055 0.07 -59.22 20.63
CA GLU A 1055 0.44 -60.61 20.32
C GLU A 1055 1.63 -60.77 19.34
N LEU A 1056 2.10 -59.72 18.66
CA LEU A 1056 3.16 -59.80 17.63
C LEU A 1056 4.14 -58.61 17.62
N GLU A 1057 5.44 -58.89 17.52
CA GLU A 1057 6.55 -57.89 17.58
C GLU A 1057 6.74 -57.03 16.30
N GLY A 1058 5.68 -56.49 15.70
CA GLY A 1058 5.75 -55.71 14.44
C GLY A 1058 5.29 -54.26 14.59
N SER A 1059 6.06 -53.29 14.05
CA SER A 1059 5.66 -51.87 14.00
C SER A 1059 4.55 -51.58 12.98
N GLY A 1060 4.32 -52.48 12.03
CA GLY A 1060 3.35 -52.29 10.94
C GLY A 1060 3.81 -51.25 9.90
N MET A 1061 5.09 -50.88 9.88
CA MET A 1061 5.64 -49.88 8.94
C MET A 1061 6.40 -50.47 7.75
N GLY A 1062 6.81 -51.74 7.79
CA GLY A 1062 7.68 -52.35 6.76
C GLY A 1062 7.11 -52.29 5.34
N LEU A 1063 5.83 -52.63 5.14
CA LEU A 1063 5.20 -52.57 3.82
C LEU A 1063 4.96 -51.13 3.33
N ALA A 1064 4.63 -50.20 4.24
CA ALA A 1064 4.50 -48.78 3.89
C ALA A 1064 5.83 -48.17 3.45
N LEU A 1065 6.93 -48.59 4.10
CA LEU A 1065 8.29 -48.22 3.75
C LEU A 1065 8.72 -48.77 2.39
N ILE A 1066 8.42 -50.05 2.13
CA ILE A 1066 8.66 -50.66 0.81
C ILE A 1066 7.95 -49.87 -0.29
N LYS A 1067 6.65 -49.60 -0.10
CA LYS A 1067 5.85 -48.82 -1.06
C LYS A 1067 6.49 -47.46 -1.32
N LYS A 1068 6.89 -46.74 -0.28
CA LYS A 1068 7.53 -45.42 -0.41
C LYS A 1068 8.87 -45.47 -1.15
N ILE A 1069 9.70 -46.48 -0.88
CA ILE A 1069 11.00 -46.63 -1.55
C ILE A 1069 10.78 -46.92 -3.03
N VAL A 1070 9.95 -47.91 -3.34
CA VAL A 1070 9.68 -48.33 -4.73
C VAL A 1070 9.04 -47.20 -5.54
N GLU A 1071 8.03 -46.53 -5.00
CA GLU A 1071 7.39 -45.36 -5.64
C GLU A 1071 8.37 -44.17 -5.77
N GLY A 1072 9.28 -44.00 -4.82
CA GLY A 1072 10.33 -42.98 -4.87
C GLY A 1072 11.30 -43.14 -6.04
N TYR A 1073 11.47 -44.37 -6.55
CA TYR A 1073 12.25 -44.68 -7.75
C TYR A 1073 11.36 -44.88 -9.00
N GLY A 1074 10.10 -44.44 -8.96
CA GLY A 1074 9.16 -44.51 -10.08
C GLY A 1074 8.52 -45.89 -10.29
N GLY A 1075 8.76 -46.84 -9.38
CA GLY A 1075 8.18 -48.18 -9.42
C GLY A 1075 6.80 -48.27 -8.77
N LYS A 1076 6.21 -49.48 -8.79
CA LYS A 1076 4.93 -49.83 -8.16
C LYS A 1076 5.07 -51.10 -7.35
N VAL A 1077 4.25 -51.25 -6.30
CA VAL A 1077 4.15 -52.47 -5.49
C VAL A 1077 2.73 -52.99 -5.52
N ILE A 1078 2.56 -54.28 -5.74
CA ILE A 1078 1.28 -55.00 -5.85
C ILE A 1078 1.34 -56.22 -4.93
N LEU A 1079 0.20 -56.57 -4.37
CA LEU A 1079 0.00 -57.76 -3.55
C LEU A 1079 -1.02 -58.68 -4.24
N GLU A 1080 -0.67 -59.96 -4.35
CA GLU A 1080 -1.56 -61.04 -4.77
C GLU A 1080 -1.62 -62.07 -3.63
N SER A 1081 -2.82 -62.37 -3.12
CA SER A 1081 -2.99 -63.41 -2.10
C SER A 1081 -4.41 -63.96 -2.15
N GLU A 1082 -4.53 -65.21 -2.60
CA GLU A 1082 -5.78 -65.97 -2.67
C GLU A 1082 -5.66 -67.25 -1.84
N GLY A 1083 -6.26 -67.26 -0.65
CA GLY A 1083 -6.19 -68.41 0.25
C GLY A 1083 -4.84 -68.52 0.97
N ARG A 1084 -4.11 -69.61 0.75
CA ARG A 1084 -2.79 -69.86 1.38
C ARG A 1084 -1.69 -69.36 0.43
N GLY A 1085 -0.77 -68.59 0.98
CA GLY A 1085 0.35 -67.97 0.27
C GLY A 1085 0.12 -66.50 -0.06
N THR A 1086 1.23 -65.76 -0.12
CA THR A 1086 1.25 -64.33 -0.40
C THR A 1086 2.32 -64.07 -1.45
N CYS A 1087 2.02 -63.33 -2.52
CA CYS A 1087 3.02 -62.84 -3.44
C CYS A 1087 3.02 -61.31 -3.52
N PHE A 1088 4.19 -60.72 -3.32
CA PHE A 1088 4.42 -59.30 -3.51
C PHE A 1088 5.22 -59.07 -4.78
N HIS A 1089 4.69 -58.23 -5.67
CA HIS A 1089 5.33 -57.82 -6.91
C HIS A 1089 5.77 -56.37 -6.76
N PHE A 1090 7.01 -56.06 -7.10
CA PHE A 1090 7.46 -54.67 -7.18
C PHE A 1090 8.28 -54.41 -8.44
N SER A 1091 8.10 -53.23 -9.04
CA SER A 1091 8.89 -52.82 -10.19
C SER A 1091 10.07 -51.94 -9.77
N TRP A 1092 11.25 -52.18 -10.36
CA TRP A 1092 12.48 -51.46 -10.07
C TRP A 1092 13.18 -51.03 -11.36
N PRO A 1093 13.75 -49.81 -11.44
CA PRO A 1093 14.41 -49.35 -12.66
C PRO A 1093 15.68 -50.16 -12.98
N LEU A 1094 15.89 -50.48 -14.26
CA LEU A 1094 17.09 -51.17 -14.78
C LEU A 1094 18.33 -50.27 -14.71
N ARG A 1095 18.16 -48.95 -14.81
CA ARG A 1095 19.21 -47.93 -14.65
C ARG A 1095 18.66 -46.70 -13.92
N ILE A 1096 19.32 -46.29 -12.83
CA ILE A 1096 18.99 -45.04 -12.13
C ILE A 1096 19.87 -43.92 -12.70
N GLY A 1097 19.31 -43.06 -13.55
CA GLY A 1097 20.01 -41.88 -14.08
C GLY A 1097 20.15 -40.78 -13.02
N LYS A 1098 21.31 -40.10 -12.95
CA LYS A 1098 21.43 -38.83 -12.21
C LYS A 1098 20.38 -37.87 -12.78
N ARG A 1099 19.43 -37.44 -11.95
CA ARG A 1099 18.51 -36.35 -12.27
C ARG A 1099 19.38 -35.13 -12.58
N GLN A 1100 19.52 -34.77 -13.85
CA GLN A 1100 20.03 -33.45 -14.21
C GLN A 1100 18.94 -32.46 -13.80
N GLU A 1101 19.27 -31.57 -12.87
CA GLU A 1101 18.56 -30.30 -12.69
C GLU A 1101 18.70 -29.51 -13.99
N ASN A 1102 17.75 -29.70 -14.91
CA ASN A 1102 17.32 -28.78 -15.96
C ASN A 1102 16.32 -29.51 -16.84
N ASP A 1103 15.03 -29.33 -16.52
CA ASP A 1103 13.94 -29.09 -17.47
C ASP A 1103 12.69 -28.57 -16.72
#